data_AF-F6P7Z9-F1
#
_entry.id   AF-F6P7Z9-F1
#
_cell.length_a   1.000
_cell.length_b   1.000
_cell.length_c   1.000
_cell.angle_alpha   90.00
_cell.angle_beta   90.00
_cell.angle_gamma   90.00
#
_symmetry.space_group_name_H-M   'P 1'
#
loop_
_entity.id
_entity.type
_entity.pdbx_description
1 polymer ?
#
loop_
_entity_poly.entity_id
_entity_poly.type
_entity_poly.pdbx_seq_one_letter_code
_entity_poly.pdbx_strand_id
1 'polypeptide(L)'
;MAEAHQAVAFQFTVTPDGIDLQLSREVLKHIYISGVTSWKKRAIRFKNSVLTGVYPASPSSWLFVVIAIMSTMYARIDPSMGTIDKIKTSLPVSEFMTVQTQTVLSAILFATGLWLSVIFLLRYLLKALLSYHAWIFESHGKMSYSTKVWLSLVKLLSGRRPLLYSFQGSLPHLPVPSIDDTIRRYLESVRPLLDDEQYKQMETVANDFKKDPAPKLQKHLKLKSWWATNYVSDWWEEYIYLRGRDPIMVNSNFYTMDLLYVIPTYRQAARAGNVVHAMLQYRRKLERGELTPLRALGIVPMCSFQYERMFNTTRIPGIETDFVQHLKDRKHLVVYHRGRLFKVWLYYGGRHLWPSELELQFQRILDDKSEPQPGELKLPSLTAGNRVPWARARLKYFGEGVNRASLEAIETAAFFLTLDDEAHGYDPENIRSLDLYAKSLLHGKCYDRWFDKSFNLIVYKNGKMGVNTEHSWADSPIIGHMWEYVLATDCFHLGYTAEGHCKGDVNKTLAPPTRLQWDIPKACQEIIEGSYRIAKGIADDVDFHGCLFNEFGKGLIKKCRTSPDAFIQLALQLAQYRDKGEFCLTYESSMTRMFREGRTETVRSCTCESTAFVRAMEDDTTTNEQRLALFKQAAEKHQNMYRLAMTGAGIDRHLFCLYIVSKVMGIDSPFLKQVLSEPWRLSTSQTPQQQLNLIDTQKFPKYVSAGGGFGPVADDGYGVSYIIVGENLITFHISSKFSSPETDSFRFGQNIRQAMQDIRALFNQKEKKM
;
A
#
# COMPACT_ATOMS: atom_id res chain seq x y z
N MET A 1 26.14 -8.10 -36.19
CA MET A 1 25.71 -7.07 -37.17
C MET A 1 24.45 -7.44 -37.95
N ALA A 2 24.15 -8.73 -38.19
CA ALA A 2 22.93 -9.14 -38.90
C ALA A 2 21.61 -8.94 -38.11
N GLU A 3 21.63 -9.02 -36.77
CA GLU A 3 20.42 -8.87 -35.94
C GLU A 3 19.94 -7.42 -35.79
N ALA A 4 20.82 -6.43 -35.98
CA ALA A 4 20.43 -5.02 -35.93
C ALA A 4 19.54 -4.61 -37.11
N HIS A 5 19.56 -5.34 -38.23
CA HIS A 5 18.76 -5.00 -39.42
C HIS A 5 17.31 -5.50 -39.37
N GLN A 6 16.97 -6.48 -38.53
CA GLN A 6 15.59 -6.98 -38.46
C GLN A 6 14.70 -6.22 -37.48
N ALA A 7 15.26 -5.43 -36.56
CA ALA A 7 14.49 -4.67 -35.58
C ALA A 7 14.13 -3.25 -36.05
N VAL A 8 14.71 -2.76 -37.14
CA VAL A 8 14.50 -1.38 -37.59
C VAL A 8 13.46 -1.37 -38.70
N ALA A 9 12.20 -1.14 -38.30
CA ALA A 9 11.10 -0.84 -39.22
C ALA A 9 11.29 0.50 -39.98
N PHE A 10 12.48 1.10 -39.87
CA PHE A 10 13.02 2.16 -40.70
C PHE A 10 14.19 1.57 -41.51
N GLN A 11 13.94 1.16 -42.75
CA GLN A 11 15.04 1.10 -43.71
C GLN A 11 15.29 2.54 -44.17
N PHE A 12 16.40 3.11 -43.72
CA PHE A 12 16.95 4.30 -44.34
C PHE A 12 18.12 3.85 -45.21
N THR A 13 18.04 4.12 -46.50
CA THR A 13 19.15 3.92 -47.43
C THR A 13 19.75 5.29 -47.69
N VAL A 14 21.01 5.49 -47.33
CA VAL A 14 21.75 6.70 -47.72
C VAL A 14 22.24 6.46 -49.14
N THR A 15 21.57 7.07 -50.11
CA THR A 15 22.04 7.08 -51.50
C THR A 15 22.83 8.37 -51.74
N PRO A 16 23.68 8.44 -52.79
CA PRO A 16 24.35 9.68 -53.17
C PRO A 16 23.38 10.86 -53.39
N ASP A 17 22.11 10.56 -53.71
CA ASP A 17 21.06 11.54 -53.99
C ASP A 17 20.22 11.93 -52.75
N GLY A 18 20.47 11.35 -51.58
CA GLY A 18 19.79 11.71 -50.33
C GLY A 18 19.36 10.52 -49.46
N ILE A 19 18.55 10.80 -48.44
CA ILE A 19 18.03 9.80 -47.51
C ILE A 19 16.73 9.22 -48.08
N ASP A 20 16.74 7.96 -48.52
CA ASP A 20 15.53 7.24 -48.94
C ASP A 20 14.91 6.48 -47.75
N LEU A 21 13.67 6.83 -47.39
CA LEU A 21 12.92 6.29 -46.25
C LEU A 21 11.78 5.40 -46.76
N GLN A 22 11.99 4.08 -46.82
CA GLN A 22 10.91 3.14 -47.11
C GLN A 22 10.09 2.83 -45.84
N LEU A 23 9.12 3.69 -45.55
CA LEU A 23 8.14 3.46 -44.49
C LEU A 23 7.14 2.38 -44.92
N SER A 24 7.20 1.20 -44.32
CA SER A 24 6.21 0.15 -44.57
C SER A 24 4.80 0.63 -44.16
N ARG A 25 3.78 0.30 -44.97
CA ARG A 25 2.37 0.63 -44.66
C ARG A 25 1.94 0.14 -43.28
N GLU A 26 2.49 -0.98 -42.81
CA GLU A 26 2.19 -1.52 -41.48
C GLU A 26 2.73 -0.61 -40.37
N VAL A 27 3.94 -0.08 -40.52
CA VAL A 27 4.55 0.85 -39.57
C VAL A 27 3.70 2.12 -39.44
N LEU A 28 3.30 2.70 -40.58
CA LEU A 28 2.42 3.88 -40.60
C LEU A 28 1.07 3.60 -39.92
N LYS A 29 0.47 2.43 -40.18
CA LYS A 29 -0.77 1.98 -39.51
C LYS A 29 -0.56 1.86 -37.99
N HIS A 30 0.55 1.29 -37.55
CA HIS A 30 0.86 1.16 -36.12
C HIS A 30 1.14 2.51 -35.43
N ILE A 31 1.85 3.42 -36.10
CA ILE A 31 2.06 4.79 -35.64
C ILE A 31 0.70 5.50 -35.47
N TYR A 32 -0.18 5.40 -36.46
CA TYR A 32 -1.52 5.97 -36.42
C TYR A 32 -2.34 5.41 -35.25
N ILE A 33 -2.46 4.08 -35.13
CA ILE A 33 -3.22 3.44 -34.05
C ILE A 33 -2.63 3.81 -32.67
N SER A 34 -1.31 3.84 -32.54
CA SER A 34 -0.62 4.28 -31.31
C SER A 34 -0.95 5.73 -30.98
N GLY A 35 -0.94 6.62 -31.99
CA GLY A 35 -1.33 8.03 -31.88
C GLY A 35 -2.77 8.20 -31.41
N VAL A 36 -3.73 7.55 -32.08
CA VAL A 36 -5.16 7.56 -31.70
C VAL A 36 -5.33 7.04 -30.27
N THR A 37 -4.65 5.95 -29.90
CA THR A 37 -4.75 5.38 -28.55
C THR A 37 -4.18 6.32 -27.49
N SER A 38 -3.06 6.98 -27.78
CA SER A 38 -2.44 7.98 -26.92
C SER A 38 -3.36 9.19 -26.70
N TRP A 39 -3.97 9.71 -27.78
CA TRP A 39 -4.95 10.79 -27.72
C TRP A 39 -6.19 10.40 -26.92
N LYS A 40 -6.76 9.21 -27.16
CA LYS A 40 -7.89 8.70 -26.38
C LYS A 40 -7.55 8.57 -24.90
N LYS A 41 -6.34 8.09 -24.56
CA LYS A 41 -5.86 8.01 -23.18
C LYS A 41 -5.78 9.40 -22.54
N ARG A 42 -5.18 10.38 -23.24
CA ARG A 42 -5.08 11.77 -22.76
C ARG A 42 -6.44 12.40 -22.56
N ALA A 43 -7.36 12.25 -23.52
CA ALA A 43 -8.73 12.75 -23.43
C ALA A 43 -9.49 12.17 -22.23
N ILE A 44 -9.37 10.85 -21.98
CA ILE A 44 -10.00 10.21 -20.82
C ILE A 44 -9.39 10.72 -19.51
N ARG A 45 -8.06 10.82 -19.41
CA ARG A 45 -7.40 11.37 -18.21
C ARG A 45 -7.82 12.81 -17.95
N PHE A 46 -7.87 13.65 -19.00
CA PHE A 46 -8.33 15.02 -18.90
C PHE A 46 -9.78 15.09 -18.42
N LYS A 47 -10.69 14.36 -19.07
CA LYS A 47 -12.09 14.26 -18.65
C LYS A 47 -12.21 13.86 -17.18
N ASN A 48 -11.52 12.81 -16.75
CA ASN A 48 -11.60 12.31 -15.39
C ASN A 48 -10.95 13.27 -14.37
N SER A 49 -9.91 14.00 -14.79
CA SER A 49 -9.31 15.08 -13.98
C SER A 49 -10.28 16.26 -13.81
N VAL A 50 -11.03 16.63 -14.85
CA VAL A 50 -12.10 17.63 -14.74
C VAL A 50 -13.20 17.14 -13.82
N LEU A 51 -13.69 15.90 -14.01
CA LEU A 51 -14.76 15.31 -13.19
C LEU A 51 -14.38 15.25 -11.70
N THR A 52 -13.15 14.83 -11.38
CA THR A 52 -12.65 14.82 -9.99
C THR A 52 -12.35 16.23 -9.49
N GLY A 53 -11.83 17.09 -10.36
CA GLY A 53 -11.49 18.49 -10.08
C GLY A 53 -12.67 19.41 -9.82
N VAL A 54 -13.91 19.00 -10.12
CA VAL A 54 -15.15 19.76 -9.84
C VAL A 54 -16.09 19.01 -8.88
N TYR A 55 -15.72 17.79 -8.48
CA TYR A 55 -16.45 17.00 -7.49
C TYR A 55 -16.53 17.75 -6.14
N PRO A 56 -17.67 17.74 -5.41
CA PRO A 56 -18.86 16.89 -5.60
C PRO A 56 -19.89 17.37 -6.65
N ALA A 57 -19.64 18.51 -7.31
CA ALA A 57 -20.47 18.94 -8.43
C ALA A 57 -20.15 18.16 -9.72
N SER A 58 -20.85 18.47 -10.80
CA SER A 58 -20.63 17.89 -12.12
C SER A 58 -20.48 18.98 -13.20
N PRO A 59 -19.78 18.72 -14.32
CA PRO A 59 -19.78 19.64 -15.45
C PRO A 59 -21.18 19.95 -16.00
N SER A 60 -22.14 19.02 -15.87
CA SER A 60 -23.54 19.29 -16.22
C SER A 60 -24.19 20.32 -15.29
N SER A 61 -23.83 20.37 -14.01
CA SER A 61 -24.33 21.40 -13.09
C SER A 61 -23.89 22.82 -13.47
N TRP A 62 -22.71 22.98 -14.11
CA TRP A 62 -22.30 24.27 -14.68
C TRP A 62 -23.28 24.75 -15.75
N LEU A 63 -23.68 23.85 -16.67
CA LEU A 63 -24.64 24.17 -17.72
C LEU A 63 -25.99 24.60 -17.12
N PHE A 64 -26.45 23.95 -16.05
CA PHE A 64 -27.67 24.37 -15.35
C PHE A 64 -27.55 25.77 -14.74
N VAL A 65 -26.40 26.11 -14.13
CA VAL A 65 -26.17 27.46 -13.59
C VAL A 65 -26.15 28.49 -14.73
N VAL A 66 -25.47 28.20 -15.84
CA VAL A 66 -25.43 29.09 -17.01
C VAL A 66 -26.84 29.31 -17.57
N ILE A 67 -27.62 28.25 -17.79
CA ILE A 67 -29.00 28.36 -18.29
C ILE A 67 -29.86 29.14 -17.32
N ALA A 68 -29.73 28.94 -16.00
CA ALA A 68 -30.49 29.69 -15.00
C ALA A 68 -30.15 31.19 -15.04
N ILE A 69 -28.87 31.55 -15.09
CA ILE A 69 -28.44 32.95 -15.20
C ILE A 69 -28.90 33.56 -16.52
N MET A 70 -28.78 32.85 -17.64
CA MET A 70 -29.24 33.34 -18.94
C MET A 70 -30.76 33.54 -18.98
N SER A 71 -31.53 32.62 -18.41
CA SER A 71 -33.00 32.72 -18.34
C SER A 71 -33.45 33.88 -17.47
N THR A 72 -32.78 34.13 -16.33
CA THR A 72 -33.10 35.29 -15.47
C THR A 72 -32.80 36.61 -16.17
N MET A 73 -31.68 36.69 -16.89
CA MET A 73 -31.37 37.86 -17.71
C MET A 73 -32.40 38.09 -18.83
N TYR A 74 -32.86 37.03 -19.50
CA TYR A 74 -33.91 37.15 -20.50
C TYR A 74 -35.24 37.62 -19.89
N ALA A 75 -35.54 37.19 -18.66
CA ALA A 75 -36.68 37.66 -17.87
C ALA A 75 -36.50 39.06 -17.27
N ARG A 76 -35.39 39.76 -17.57
CA ARG A 76 -35.01 41.09 -17.01
C ARG A 76 -34.91 41.10 -15.48
N ILE A 77 -34.54 39.96 -14.89
CA ILE A 77 -34.22 39.83 -13.48
C ILE A 77 -32.70 39.69 -13.39
N ASP A 78 -32.01 40.59 -12.69
CA ASP A 78 -30.57 40.48 -12.47
C ASP A 78 -30.27 39.85 -11.11
N PRO A 79 -30.02 38.52 -11.03
CA PRO A 79 -29.63 37.88 -9.78
C PRO A 79 -28.19 38.23 -9.35
N SER A 80 -27.40 38.88 -10.22
CA SER A 80 -25.99 39.20 -9.94
C SER A 80 -25.79 40.49 -9.14
N MET A 81 -26.88 41.21 -8.85
CA MET A 81 -26.86 42.51 -8.16
C MET A 81 -25.89 43.51 -8.83
N GLY A 82 -25.94 43.61 -10.15
CA GLY A 82 -25.11 44.51 -10.97
C GLY A 82 -23.70 43.99 -11.28
N THR A 83 -23.33 42.79 -10.82
CA THR A 83 -21.98 42.23 -11.07
C THR A 83 -21.79 41.91 -12.56
N ILE A 84 -22.81 41.41 -13.24
CA ILE A 84 -22.76 41.12 -14.68
C ILE A 84 -22.50 42.40 -15.47
N ASP A 85 -23.15 43.51 -15.12
CA ASP A 85 -22.93 44.81 -15.79
C ASP A 85 -21.53 45.39 -15.51
N LYS A 86 -20.99 45.18 -14.30
CA LYS A 86 -19.60 45.54 -13.99
C LYS A 86 -18.58 44.73 -14.80
N ILE A 87 -18.84 43.43 -15.00
CA ILE A 87 -18.01 42.59 -15.88
C ILE A 87 -18.12 43.12 -17.31
N LYS A 88 -19.35 43.39 -17.77
CA LYS A 88 -19.64 43.88 -19.12
C LYS A 88 -18.90 45.18 -19.45
N THR A 89 -18.91 46.14 -18.54
CA THR A 89 -18.21 47.43 -18.70
C THR A 89 -16.69 47.31 -18.69
N SER A 90 -16.14 46.21 -18.15
CA SER A 90 -14.70 45.93 -18.15
C SER A 90 -14.22 45.20 -19.40
N LEU A 91 -15.12 44.71 -20.25
CA LEU A 91 -14.78 44.02 -21.50
C LEU A 91 -14.58 45.04 -22.63
N PRO A 92 -13.50 44.97 -23.41
CA PRO A 92 -13.26 45.90 -24.51
C PRO A 92 -14.34 45.74 -25.60
N VAL A 93 -14.84 46.85 -26.12
CA VAL A 93 -15.72 46.85 -27.30
C VAL A 93 -14.82 46.83 -28.54
N SER A 94 -15.01 45.85 -29.42
CA SER A 94 -14.34 45.76 -30.73
C SER A 94 -15.36 45.37 -31.80
N GLU A 95 -15.01 45.47 -33.09
CA GLU A 95 -15.88 45.02 -34.20
C GLU A 95 -16.37 43.57 -34.04
N PHE A 96 -15.59 42.73 -33.36
CA PHE A 96 -15.95 41.32 -33.11
C PHE A 96 -16.77 41.11 -31.82
N MET A 97 -16.91 42.11 -30.96
CA MET A 97 -17.57 41.99 -29.65
C MET A 97 -18.72 42.98 -29.51
N THR A 98 -19.88 42.61 -30.07
CA THR A 98 -21.12 43.42 -29.96
C THR A 98 -21.60 43.53 -28.50
N VAL A 99 -22.47 44.52 -28.21
CA VAL A 99 -23.09 44.68 -26.89
C VAL A 99 -23.85 43.43 -26.43
N GLN A 100 -24.48 42.71 -27.36
CA GLN A 100 -25.13 41.43 -27.07
C GLN A 100 -24.10 40.38 -26.68
N THR A 101 -23.01 40.24 -27.44
CA THR A 101 -21.91 39.32 -27.14
C THR A 101 -21.28 39.60 -25.78
N GLN A 102 -21.04 40.88 -25.43
CA GLN A 102 -20.54 41.26 -24.11
C GLN A 102 -21.48 40.85 -22.99
N THR A 103 -22.78 41.03 -23.19
CA THR A 103 -23.81 40.67 -22.19
C THR A 103 -23.81 39.16 -21.95
N VAL A 104 -23.82 38.35 -23.01
CA VAL A 104 -23.77 36.88 -22.92
C VAL A 104 -22.47 36.41 -22.27
N LEU A 105 -21.33 36.96 -22.68
CA LEU A 105 -20.03 36.58 -22.13
C LEU A 105 -19.93 36.92 -20.64
N SER A 106 -20.40 38.10 -20.23
CA SER A 106 -20.42 38.52 -18.83
C SER A 106 -21.30 37.61 -17.98
N ALA A 107 -22.44 37.19 -18.51
CA ALA A 107 -23.33 36.22 -17.88
C ALA A 107 -22.65 34.86 -17.66
N ILE A 108 -21.96 34.34 -18.68
CA ILE A 108 -21.23 33.07 -18.62
C ILE A 108 -20.08 33.15 -17.62
N LEU A 109 -19.32 34.26 -17.61
CA LEU A 109 -18.23 34.48 -16.65
C LEU A 109 -18.75 34.52 -15.22
N PHE A 110 -19.82 35.28 -14.98
CA PHE A 110 -20.49 35.33 -13.67
C PHE A 110 -21.00 33.96 -13.24
N ALA A 111 -21.73 33.26 -14.12
CA ALA A 111 -22.26 31.92 -13.85
C ALA A 111 -21.14 30.91 -13.53
N THR A 112 -20.00 31.00 -14.22
CA THR A 112 -18.84 30.14 -13.97
C THR A 112 -18.20 30.45 -12.61
N GLY A 113 -18.02 31.72 -12.27
CA GLY A 113 -17.53 32.14 -10.95
C GLY A 113 -18.46 31.70 -9.81
N LEU A 114 -19.77 31.87 -9.99
CA LEU A 114 -20.79 31.38 -9.06
C LEU A 114 -20.72 29.86 -8.89
N TRP A 115 -20.62 29.13 -9.99
CA TRP A 115 -20.52 27.66 -9.97
C TRP A 115 -19.25 27.16 -9.27
N LEU A 116 -18.09 27.77 -9.54
CA LEU A 116 -16.85 27.46 -8.82
C LEU A 116 -16.99 27.75 -7.32
N SER A 117 -17.62 28.86 -6.95
CA SER A 117 -17.89 29.21 -5.55
C SER A 117 -18.77 28.16 -4.86
N VAL A 118 -19.80 27.67 -5.55
CA VAL A 118 -20.64 26.55 -5.07
C VAL A 118 -19.81 25.28 -4.89
N ILE A 119 -18.90 24.94 -5.82
CA ILE A 119 -18.00 23.78 -5.66
C ILE A 119 -17.14 23.92 -4.41
N PHE A 120 -16.49 25.07 -4.22
CA PHE A 120 -15.66 25.33 -3.04
C PHE A 120 -16.48 25.22 -1.76
N LEU A 121 -17.68 25.77 -1.72
CA LEU A 121 -18.60 25.66 -0.60
C LEU A 121 -18.97 24.18 -0.33
N LEU A 122 -19.36 23.43 -1.35
CA LEU A 122 -19.73 22.02 -1.20
C LEU A 122 -18.54 21.17 -0.71
N ARG A 123 -17.33 21.45 -1.18
CA ARG A 123 -16.10 20.80 -0.68
C ARG A 123 -15.84 21.13 0.77
N TYR A 124 -15.97 22.39 1.14
CA TYR A 124 -15.79 22.83 2.51
C TYR A 124 -16.82 22.19 3.44
N LEU A 125 -18.10 22.18 3.05
CA LEU A 125 -19.18 21.52 3.79
C LEU A 125 -18.92 20.02 3.92
N LEU A 126 -18.53 19.35 2.84
CA LEU A 126 -18.21 17.92 2.89
C LEU A 126 -16.97 17.67 3.76
N LYS A 127 -15.95 18.53 3.71
CA LYS A 127 -14.77 18.45 4.59
C LYS A 127 -15.15 18.65 6.06
N ALA A 128 -16.01 19.61 6.36
CA ALA A 128 -16.51 19.83 7.71
C ALA A 128 -17.30 18.62 8.23
N LEU A 129 -18.18 18.05 7.42
CA LEU A 129 -18.89 16.81 7.76
C LEU A 129 -17.91 15.64 7.97
N LEU A 130 -16.96 15.45 7.08
CA LEU A 130 -15.97 14.37 7.21
C LEU A 130 -14.98 14.58 8.37
N SER A 131 -14.89 15.78 8.94
CA SER A 131 -14.13 16.06 10.15
C SER A 131 -14.83 15.59 11.42
N TYR A 132 -16.14 15.31 11.37
CA TYR A 132 -16.89 14.73 12.47
C TYR A 132 -16.65 13.21 12.53
N HIS A 133 -16.07 12.77 13.65
CA HIS A 133 -15.70 11.37 13.85
C HIS A 133 -16.45 10.68 15.00
N ALA A 134 -17.34 11.37 15.72
CA ALA A 134 -18.00 10.77 16.90
C ALA A 134 -18.85 9.53 16.54
N TRP A 135 -19.29 9.41 15.28
CA TRP A 135 -19.99 8.23 14.75
C TRP A 135 -19.23 6.92 14.95
N ILE A 136 -17.89 6.91 14.97
CA ILE A 136 -17.09 5.68 15.12
C ILE A 136 -17.06 5.20 16.58
N PHE A 137 -17.35 6.08 17.54
CA PHE A 137 -17.38 5.79 18.97
C PHE A 137 -18.77 5.37 19.46
N GLU A 138 -19.79 5.39 18.59
CA GLU A 138 -21.13 4.94 18.95
C GLU A 138 -21.20 3.41 19.06
N SER A 139 -21.92 2.92 20.06
CA SER A 139 -22.12 1.48 20.25
C SER A 139 -22.90 0.87 19.08
N HIS A 140 -22.49 -0.32 18.64
CA HIS A 140 -23.20 -1.04 17.58
C HIS A 140 -24.70 -1.19 17.87
N GLY A 141 -25.53 -0.86 16.88
CA GLY A 141 -26.99 -0.95 16.96
C GLY A 141 -27.67 0.29 17.57
N LYS A 142 -26.93 1.22 18.18
CA LYS A 142 -27.48 2.48 18.69
C LYS A 142 -26.83 3.66 17.96
N MET A 143 -27.55 4.22 16.99
CA MET A 143 -27.11 5.42 16.27
C MET A 143 -27.79 6.65 16.85
N SER A 144 -27.01 7.64 17.29
CA SER A 144 -27.53 8.90 17.82
C SER A 144 -28.27 9.69 16.73
N TYR A 145 -29.14 10.61 17.13
CA TYR A 145 -29.83 11.49 16.18
C TYR A 145 -28.85 12.36 15.38
N SER A 146 -27.83 12.92 16.04
CA SER A 146 -26.78 13.71 15.38
C SER A 146 -26.05 12.91 14.31
N THR A 147 -25.72 11.64 14.58
CA THR A 147 -25.06 10.77 13.59
C THR A 147 -25.99 10.37 12.45
N LYS A 148 -27.30 10.20 12.69
CA LYS A 148 -28.28 9.99 11.61
C LYS A 148 -28.37 11.20 10.68
N VAL A 149 -28.41 12.41 11.24
CA VAL A 149 -28.43 13.66 10.46
C VAL A 149 -27.13 13.81 9.68
N TRP A 150 -25.98 13.67 10.34
CA TRP A 150 -24.66 13.68 9.70
C TRP A 150 -24.57 12.68 8.55
N LEU A 151 -25.00 11.43 8.76
CA LEU A 151 -24.96 10.38 7.75
C LEU A 151 -25.79 10.75 6.51
N SER A 152 -26.95 11.35 6.73
CA SER A 152 -27.84 11.79 5.67
C SER A 152 -27.20 12.92 4.85
N LEU A 153 -26.58 13.89 5.52
CA LEU A 153 -25.85 14.98 4.88
C LEU A 153 -24.62 14.49 4.10
N VAL A 154 -23.83 13.57 4.67
CA VAL A 154 -22.67 12.98 3.99
C VAL A 154 -23.13 12.24 2.74
N LYS A 155 -24.19 11.42 2.81
CA LYS A 155 -24.73 10.71 1.63
C LYS A 155 -25.23 11.69 0.56
N LEU A 156 -25.90 12.77 0.96
CA LEU A 156 -26.39 13.80 0.05
C LEU A 156 -25.23 14.50 -0.70
N LEU A 157 -24.17 14.88 0.03
CA LEU A 157 -23.03 15.62 -0.52
C LEU A 157 -21.95 14.75 -1.19
N SER A 158 -21.94 13.44 -0.93
CA SER A 158 -20.97 12.50 -1.52
C SER A 158 -21.31 12.03 -2.94
N GLY A 159 -22.34 12.59 -3.58
CA GLY A 159 -22.72 12.26 -4.96
C GLY A 159 -22.97 10.76 -5.23
N ARG A 160 -23.23 10.40 -6.50
CA ARG A 160 -23.62 9.02 -6.87
C ARG A 160 -22.52 8.17 -7.49
N ARG A 161 -21.53 8.77 -8.17
CA ARG A 161 -20.50 8.03 -8.93
C ARG A 161 -19.11 8.66 -8.77
N PRO A 162 -18.52 8.60 -7.57
CA PRO A 162 -17.18 9.11 -7.37
C PRO A 162 -16.17 8.26 -8.14
N LEU A 163 -15.16 8.92 -8.70
CA LEU A 163 -13.95 8.32 -9.24
C LEU A 163 -12.91 8.19 -8.12
N LEU A 164 -11.82 7.47 -8.37
CA LEU A 164 -10.81 7.12 -7.36
C LEU A 164 -10.33 8.33 -6.54
N TYR A 165 -10.13 9.46 -7.21
CA TYR A 165 -9.60 10.69 -6.61
C TYR A 165 -10.66 11.75 -6.30
N SER A 166 -11.94 11.45 -6.46
CA SER A 166 -13.04 12.43 -6.28
C SER A 166 -13.03 13.10 -4.91
N PHE A 167 -12.74 12.35 -3.85
CA PHE A 167 -12.80 12.86 -2.47
C PHE A 167 -11.54 13.61 -2.03
N GLN A 168 -10.45 13.59 -2.79
CA GLN A 168 -9.15 14.13 -2.32
C GLN A 168 -9.24 15.58 -1.84
N GLY A 169 -10.00 16.42 -2.56
CA GLY A 169 -10.21 17.84 -2.20
C GLY A 169 -11.14 18.08 -1.02
N SER A 170 -11.89 17.07 -0.58
CA SER A 170 -12.86 17.15 0.52
C SER A 170 -12.44 16.38 1.77
N LEU A 171 -11.35 15.60 1.71
CA LEU A 171 -10.85 14.90 2.89
C LEU A 171 -10.29 15.89 3.92
N PRO A 172 -10.51 15.66 5.22
CA PRO A 172 -9.90 16.45 6.28
C PRO A 172 -8.38 16.27 6.30
N HIS A 173 -7.67 17.25 6.85
CA HIS A 173 -6.24 17.09 7.17
C HIS A 173 -6.13 16.34 8.49
N LEU A 174 -5.03 15.61 8.69
CA LEU A 174 -4.77 14.92 9.96
C LEU A 174 -4.63 15.96 11.09
N PRO A 175 -5.44 15.88 12.17
CA PRO A 175 -5.34 16.82 13.28
C PRO A 175 -4.06 16.60 14.08
N VAL A 176 -3.48 17.68 14.62
CA VAL A 176 -2.36 17.61 15.56
C VAL A 176 -2.92 17.36 16.97
N PRO A 177 -2.61 16.22 17.63
CA PRO A 177 -3.09 15.94 18.98
C PRO A 177 -2.59 16.96 20.01
N SER A 178 -3.28 17.08 21.15
CA SER A 178 -2.80 17.91 22.26
C SER A 178 -1.59 17.26 22.95
N ILE A 179 -0.69 18.07 23.53
CA ILE A 179 0.43 17.55 24.32
C ILE A 179 -0.11 16.81 25.55
N ASP A 180 -1.13 17.38 26.22
CA ASP A 180 -1.77 16.76 27.38
C ASP A 180 -2.27 15.34 27.10
N ASP A 181 -3.02 15.15 26.00
CA ASP A 181 -3.52 13.84 25.61
C ASP A 181 -2.39 12.89 25.24
N THR A 182 -1.38 13.39 24.54
CA THR A 182 -0.24 12.59 24.09
C THR A 182 0.54 12.03 25.26
N ILE A 183 0.87 12.88 26.23
CA ILE A 183 1.63 12.49 27.41
C ILE A 183 0.80 11.58 28.32
N ARG A 184 -0.46 11.91 28.57
CA ARG A 184 -1.36 11.08 29.38
C ARG A 184 -1.50 9.67 28.81
N ARG A 185 -1.74 9.54 27.50
CA ARG A 185 -1.91 8.24 26.82
C ARG A 185 -0.58 7.49 26.69
N TYR A 186 0.53 8.20 26.51
CA TYR A 186 1.86 7.58 26.54
C TYR A 186 2.11 6.95 27.91
N LEU A 187 1.96 7.71 29.00
CA LEU A 187 2.12 7.20 30.36
C LEU A 187 1.18 6.03 30.65
N GLU A 188 -0.07 6.10 30.20
CA GLU A 188 -1.01 4.98 30.30
C GLU A 188 -0.52 3.72 29.55
N SER A 189 0.10 3.89 28.38
CA SER A 189 0.59 2.79 27.55
C SER A 189 1.85 2.10 28.09
N VAL A 190 2.68 2.80 28.86
CA VAL A 190 3.92 2.23 29.44
C VAL A 190 3.72 1.71 30.86
N ARG A 191 2.63 2.08 31.53
CA ARG A 191 2.32 1.59 32.88
C ARG A 191 2.38 0.05 33.04
N PRO A 192 1.86 -0.78 32.12
CA PRO A 192 1.95 -2.24 32.27
C PRO A 192 3.36 -2.80 32.00
N LEU A 193 4.30 -2.00 31.50
CA LEU A 193 5.64 -2.42 31.07
C LEU A 193 6.75 -2.03 32.06
N LEU A 194 6.44 -1.14 33.01
CA LEU A 194 7.40 -0.57 33.95
C LEU A 194 6.99 -0.91 35.38
N ASP A 195 7.98 -1.15 36.24
CA ASP A 195 7.74 -1.18 37.68
C ASP A 195 7.40 0.23 38.23
N ASP A 196 7.03 0.32 39.51
CA ASP A 196 6.58 1.59 40.12
C ASP A 196 7.67 2.67 40.14
N GLU A 197 8.93 2.29 40.32
CA GLU A 197 10.04 3.24 40.38
C GLU A 197 10.38 3.75 38.98
N GLN A 198 10.50 2.85 38.01
CA GLN A 198 10.68 3.19 36.59
C GLN A 198 9.53 4.04 36.07
N TYR A 199 8.29 3.73 36.45
CA TYR A 199 7.12 4.50 36.06
C TYR A 199 7.17 5.93 36.61
N LYS A 200 7.54 6.10 37.88
CA LYS A 200 7.67 7.42 38.51
C LYS A 200 8.77 8.27 37.86
N GLN A 201 9.88 7.64 37.48
CA GLN A 201 10.95 8.31 36.72
C GLN A 201 10.43 8.74 35.34
N MET A 202 9.71 7.87 34.63
CA MET A 202 9.10 8.20 33.35
C MET A 202 8.07 9.33 33.46
N GLU A 203 7.23 9.31 34.49
CA GLU A 203 6.26 10.37 34.76
C GLU A 203 6.95 11.73 34.96
N THR A 204 8.08 11.74 35.69
CA THR A 204 8.87 12.95 35.90
C THR A 204 9.40 13.49 34.56
N VAL A 205 10.08 12.65 33.77
CA VAL A 205 10.67 13.03 32.48
C VAL A 205 9.60 13.47 31.47
N ALA A 206 8.46 12.80 31.44
CA ALA A 206 7.34 13.15 30.57
C ALA A 206 6.67 14.48 30.96
N ASN A 207 6.54 14.75 32.26
CA ASN A 207 6.00 16.01 32.78
C ASN A 207 6.96 17.18 32.59
N ASP A 208 8.26 16.96 32.71
CA ASP A 208 9.27 17.97 32.39
C ASP A 208 9.21 18.33 30.91
N PHE A 209 9.21 17.33 30.02
CA PHE A 209 9.04 17.55 28.59
C PHE A 209 7.75 18.31 28.26
N LYS A 210 6.63 17.92 28.88
CA LYS A 210 5.32 18.58 28.74
C LYS A 210 5.37 20.07 29.07
N LYS A 211 6.15 20.47 30.09
CA LYS A 211 6.34 21.88 30.47
C LYS A 211 7.27 22.60 29.51
N ASP A 212 8.45 22.02 29.24
CA ASP A 212 9.46 22.54 28.31
C ASP A 212 10.33 21.37 27.84
N PRO A 213 10.52 21.11 26.52
CA PRO A 213 10.25 21.98 25.38
C PRO A 213 8.95 21.75 24.60
N ALA A 214 8.05 20.84 25.04
CA ALA A 214 6.90 20.40 24.22
C ALA A 214 6.02 21.55 23.66
N PRO A 215 5.67 22.62 24.40
CA PRO A 215 4.85 23.71 23.85
C PRO A 215 5.53 24.43 22.68
N LYS A 216 6.86 24.58 22.73
CA LYS A 216 7.66 25.20 21.66
C LYS A 216 7.64 24.33 20.41
N LEU A 217 7.90 23.02 20.56
CA LEU A 217 7.85 22.06 19.46
C LEU A 217 6.45 22.00 18.83
N GLN A 218 5.41 21.96 19.67
CA GLN A 218 4.00 21.92 19.27
C GLN A 218 3.59 23.13 18.44
N LYS A 219 4.11 24.33 18.76
CA LYS A 219 3.86 25.55 17.98
C LYS A 219 4.34 25.40 16.54
N HIS A 220 5.55 24.87 16.34
CA HIS A 220 6.10 24.63 15.00
C HIS A 220 5.35 23.51 14.25
N LEU A 221 4.93 22.47 14.97
CA LEU A 221 4.15 21.38 14.36
C LEU A 221 2.77 21.84 13.89
N LYS A 222 2.08 22.65 14.71
CA LYS A 222 0.82 23.30 14.31
C LYS A 222 1.02 24.20 13.10
N LEU A 223 2.11 24.97 13.06
CA LEU A 223 2.45 25.78 11.89
C LEU A 223 2.60 24.90 10.64
N LYS A 224 3.34 23.77 10.71
CA LYS A 224 3.44 22.81 9.60
C LYS A 224 2.06 22.31 9.16
N SER A 225 1.17 22.01 10.10
CA SER A 225 -0.17 21.51 9.78
C SER A 225 -1.06 22.49 8.99
N TRP A 226 -0.75 23.80 9.01
CA TRP A 226 -1.44 24.81 8.22
C TRP A 226 -0.98 24.84 6.76
N TRP A 227 0.30 24.55 6.52
CA TRP A 227 0.92 24.63 5.19
C TRP A 227 1.00 23.28 4.47
N ALA A 228 0.94 22.18 5.23
CA ALA A 228 0.94 20.82 4.69
C ALA A 228 -0.47 20.23 4.63
N THR A 229 -0.73 19.41 3.62
CA THR A 229 -1.92 18.56 3.47
C THR A 229 -2.02 17.51 4.57
N ASN A 230 -0.86 17.03 5.04
CA ASN A 230 -0.70 16.17 6.19
C ASN A 230 0.62 16.52 6.89
N TYR A 231 0.60 16.70 8.21
CA TYR A 231 1.81 17.10 8.94
C TYR A 231 2.82 15.94 9.12
N VAL A 232 2.41 14.69 8.87
CA VAL A 232 3.20 13.47 9.12
C VAL A 232 3.79 12.87 7.85
N SER A 233 3.03 12.77 6.77
CA SER A 233 3.27 11.79 5.70
C SER A 233 4.59 11.92 4.96
N ASP A 234 5.02 13.14 4.67
CA ASP A 234 6.29 13.47 4.03
C ASP A 234 7.48 13.05 4.92
N TRP A 235 7.43 13.45 6.18
CA TRP A 235 8.43 13.09 7.18
C TRP A 235 8.45 11.59 7.48
N TRP A 236 7.29 10.95 7.51
CA TRP A 236 7.19 9.51 7.72
C TRP A 236 7.88 8.75 6.59
N GLU A 237 7.61 9.10 5.33
CA GLU A 237 8.30 8.50 4.19
C GLU A 237 9.82 8.74 4.24
N GLU A 238 10.23 9.98 4.48
CA GLU A 238 11.65 10.36 4.49
C GLU A 238 12.44 9.69 5.62
N TYR A 239 12.03 9.89 6.88
CA TYR A 239 12.85 9.53 8.03
C TYR A 239 12.72 8.05 8.42
N ILE A 240 11.55 7.43 8.24
CA ILE A 240 11.36 6.01 8.60
C ILE A 240 11.86 5.07 7.51
N TYR A 241 11.68 5.44 6.24
CA TYR A 241 12.04 4.55 5.15
C TYR A 241 13.29 5.03 4.42
N LEU A 242 13.31 6.27 3.93
CA LEU A 242 14.30 6.71 2.95
C LEU A 242 15.66 7.09 3.54
N ARG A 243 15.74 7.47 4.82
CA ARG A 243 17.01 7.76 5.50
C ARG A 243 17.63 6.56 6.20
N GLY A 244 16.87 5.51 6.52
CA GLY A 244 17.43 4.24 7.03
C GLY A 244 18.45 3.66 6.05
N ARG A 245 19.64 3.31 6.53
CA ARG A 245 20.77 2.80 5.69
C ARG A 245 20.91 1.28 5.71
N ASP A 246 20.10 0.62 6.53
CA ASP A 246 20.05 -0.82 6.65
C ASP A 246 19.43 -1.48 5.42
N PRO A 247 19.72 -2.77 5.17
CA PRO A 247 19.09 -3.56 4.13
C PRO A 247 17.56 -3.56 4.22
N ILE A 248 16.88 -3.27 3.11
CA ILE A 248 15.42 -3.14 3.09
C ILE A 248 14.68 -4.46 2.85
N MET A 249 15.38 -5.49 2.36
CA MET A 249 14.82 -6.79 1.95
C MET A 249 13.95 -7.44 3.02
N VAL A 250 14.42 -7.49 4.26
CA VAL A 250 13.71 -8.06 5.42
C VAL A 250 13.21 -6.99 6.37
N ASN A 251 14.02 -5.94 6.59
CA ASN A 251 13.76 -4.92 7.61
C ASN A 251 12.71 -3.88 7.19
N SER A 252 12.23 -3.92 5.93
CA SER A 252 11.27 -2.93 5.44
C SER A 252 10.22 -3.54 4.50
N ASN A 253 10.67 -4.27 3.48
CA ASN A 253 9.77 -4.85 2.49
C ASN A 253 8.86 -5.89 3.13
N PHE A 254 7.65 -6.02 2.58
CA PHE A 254 6.66 -7.02 2.98
C PHE A 254 6.24 -7.83 1.76
N TYR A 255 5.51 -8.93 1.99
CA TYR A 255 5.09 -9.81 0.90
C TYR A 255 3.59 -10.15 0.96
N THR A 256 3.06 -10.73 -0.13
CA THR A 256 1.68 -11.24 -0.24
C THR A 256 1.67 -12.53 -1.06
N MET A 257 0.84 -13.50 -0.68
CA MET A 257 0.76 -14.85 -1.24
C MET A 257 -0.41 -15.03 -2.23
N ASP A 258 -0.27 -15.99 -3.16
CA ASP A 258 -1.35 -16.53 -4.00
C ASP A 258 -2.57 -17.04 -3.18
N LEU A 259 -3.56 -17.54 -3.90
CA LEU A 259 -4.56 -18.46 -3.39
C LEU A 259 -3.90 -19.65 -2.67
N LEU A 260 -4.45 -20.05 -1.52
CA LEU A 260 -3.98 -21.18 -0.71
C LEU A 260 -4.19 -22.50 -1.47
N TYR A 261 -5.44 -22.84 -1.74
CA TYR A 261 -5.84 -24.20 -2.14
C TYR A 261 -5.96 -24.41 -3.65
N VAL A 262 -5.85 -23.35 -4.45
CA VAL A 262 -6.04 -23.40 -5.91
C VAL A 262 -4.74 -23.03 -6.62
N ILE A 263 -4.40 -23.80 -7.66
CA ILE A 263 -3.39 -23.46 -8.66
C ILE A 263 -4.12 -23.48 -10.01
N PRO A 264 -4.49 -22.33 -10.57
CA PRO A 264 -5.29 -22.28 -11.80
C PRO A 264 -4.62 -22.90 -13.04
N THR A 265 -3.28 -22.91 -13.07
CA THR A 265 -2.47 -23.62 -14.05
C THR A 265 -1.10 -23.93 -13.46
N TYR A 266 -0.53 -25.08 -13.83
CA TYR A 266 0.85 -25.44 -13.48
C TYR A 266 1.88 -24.93 -14.50
N ARG A 267 1.44 -24.23 -15.54
CA ARG A 267 2.32 -23.61 -16.54
C ARG A 267 2.75 -22.23 -16.07
N GLN A 268 4.02 -22.11 -15.67
CA GLN A 268 4.62 -20.86 -15.19
C GLN A 268 4.42 -19.68 -16.16
N ALA A 269 4.71 -19.88 -17.45
CA ALA A 269 4.54 -18.84 -18.47
C ALA A 269 3.08 -18.41 -18.65
N ALA A 270 2.14 -19.36 -18.65
CA ALA A 270 0.71 -19.07 -18.77
C ALA A 270 0.21 -18.29 -17.54
N ARG A 271 0.61 -18.74 -16.34
CA ARG A 271 0.30 -18.04 -15.08
C ARG A 271 0.77 -16.59 -15.14
N ALA A 272 2.03 -16.38 -15.50
CA ALA A 272 2.61 -15.05 -15.65
C ALA A 272 1.86 -14.22 -16.71
N GLY A 273 1.48 -14.83 -17.84
CA GLY A 273 0.73 -14.19 -18.93
C GLY A 273 -0.60 -13.59 -18.48
N ASN A 274 -1.46 -14.39 -17.86
CA ASN A 274 -2.75 -13.93 -17.34
C ASN A 274 -2.59 -12.87 -16.24
N VAL A 275 -1.68 -13.11 -15.29
CA VAL A 275 -1.50 -12.24 -14.11
C VAL A 275 -0.96 -10.87 -14.51
N VAL A 276 0.05 -10.82 -15.39
CA VAL A 276 0.58 -9.56 -15.93
C VAL A 276 -0.51 -8.84 -16.72
N HIS A 277 -1.32 -9.56 -17.51
CA HIS A 277 -2.44 -8.95 -18.21
C HIS A 277 -3.49 -8.36 -17.24
N ALA A 278 -3.82 -9.07 -16.16
CA ALA A 278 -4.73 -8.58 -15.13
C ALA A 278 -4.18 -7.33 -14.41
N MET A 279 -2.88 -7.31 -14.09
CA MET A 279 -2.20 -6.13 -13.54
C MET A 279 -2.26 -4.94 -14.50
N LEU A 280 -2.07 -5.16 -15.81
CA LEU A 280 -2.23 -4.11 -16.81
C LEU A 280 -3.65 -3.56 -16.88
N GLN A 281 -4.67 -4.42 -16.75
CA GLN A 281 -6.06 -3.97 -16.69
C GLN A 281 -6.33 -3.12 -15.45
N TYR A 282 -5.83 -3.54 -14.28
CA TYR A 282 -5.90 -2.77 -13.04
C TYR A 282 -5.18 -1.43 -13.19
N ARG A 283 -3.94 -1.44 -13.68
CA ARG A 283 -3.13 -0.25 -13.94
C ARG A 283 -3.85 0.74 -14.85
N ARG A 284 -4.51 0.28 -15.91
CA ARG A 284 -5.29 1.15 -16.80
C ARG A 284 -6.45 1.83 -16.07
N LYS A 285 -7.16 1.12 -15.18
CA LYS A 285 -8.23 1.70 -14.36
C LYS A 285 -7.66 2.72 -13.38
N LEU A 286 -6.54 2.41 -12.74
CA LEU A 286 -5.82 3.30 -11.83
C LEU A 286 -5.35 4.59 -12.52
N GLU A 287 -4.65 4.49 -13.65
CA GLU A 287 -4.15 5.65 -14.42
C GLU A 287 -5.27 6.55 -14.95
N ARG A 288 -6.48 6.00 -15.11
CA ARG A 288 -7.68 6.75 -15.49
C ARG A 288 -8.49 7.23 -14.28
N GLY A 289 -8.13 6.85 -13.06
CA GLY A 289 -8.92 7.14 -11.86
C GLY A 289 -10.30 6.46 -11.83
N GLU A 290 -10.48 5.35 -12.57
CA GLU A 290 -11.75 4.63 -12.72
C GLU A 290 -12.00 3.59 -11.62
N LEU A 291 -11.02 3.34 -10.75
CA LEU A 291 -11.23 2.51 -9.58
C LEU A 291 -12.21 3.19 -8.62
N THR A 292 -13.08 2.41 -8.00
CA THR A 292 -14.01 2.93 -6.98
C THR A 292 -13.20 3.32 -5.74
N PRO A 293 -13.36 4.53 -5.18
CA PRO A 293 -12.70 4.90 -3.95
C PRO A 293 -13.21 4.04 -2.79
N LEU A 294 -12.29 3.54 -1.96
CA LEU A 294 -12.67 2.80 -0.77
C LEU A 294 -13.36 3.70 0.25
N ARG A 295 -14.30 3.13 0.98
CA ARG A 295 -15.03 3.81 2.05
C ARG A 295 -15.12 2.93 3.30
N ALA A 296 -14.75 3.47 4.46
CA ALA A 296 -15.00 2.83 5.73
C ALA A 296 -16.52 2.70 5.95
N LEU A 297 -16.97 1.50 6.32
CA LEU A 297 -18.38 1.13 6.44
C LEU A 297 -19.23 1.48 5.19
N GLY A 298 -18.60 1.57 4.01
CA GLY A 298 -19.25 1.98 2.76
C GLY A 298 -19.65 3.46 2.68
N ILE A 299 -19.35 4.27 3.71
CA ILE A 299 -19.82 5.65 3.86
C ILE A 299 -18.66 6.65 3.81
N VAL A 300 -17.67 6.50 4.70
CA VAL A 300 -16.62 7.52 4.89
C VAL A 300 -15.48 7.25 3.92
N PRO A 301 -15.20 8.16 2.97
CA PRO A 301 -14.15 7.96 1.97
C PRO A 301 -12.76 7.88 2.61
N MET A 302 -11.92 7.03 2.02
CA MET A 302 -10.50 6.96 2.36
C MET A 302 -9.64 7.57 1.26
N CYS A 303 -8.50 8.13 1.65
CA CYS A 303 -7.55 8.75 0.76
C CYS A 303 -6.96 7.74 -0.22
N SER A 304 -6.92 8.13 -1.49
CA SER A 304 -6.43 7.33 -2.60
C SER A 304 -5.02 7.71 -3.07
N PHE A 305 -4.33 8.61 -2.36
CA PHE A 305 -3.02 9.12 -2.76
C PHE A 305 -1.99 8.01 -3.01
N GLN A 306 -1.93 7.03 -2.11
CA GLN A 306 -0.93 5.95 -2.17
C GLN A 306 -1.05 5.09 -3.45
N TYR A 307 -2.24 4.97 -4.05
CA TYR A 307 -2.40 4.15 -5.27
C TYR A 307 -1.64 4.71 -6.46
N GLU A 308 -1.40 6.03 -6.55
CA GLU A 308 -0.74 6.65 -7.72
C GLU A 308 0.64 6.04 -7.99
N ARG A 309 1.38 5.71 -6.92
CA ARG A 309 2.78 5.27 -6.98
C ARG A 309 2.97 3.76 -7.08
N MET A 310 1.91 2.98 -7.31
CA MET A 310 2.01 1.51 -7.36
C MET A 310 2.85 1.00 -8.54
N PHE A 311 2.67 1.59 -9.72
CA PHE A 311 3.39 1.23 -10.94
C PHE A 311 4.40 2.31 -11.32
N ASN A 312 5.43 1.93 -12.07
CA ASN A 312 6.48 2.83 -12.60
C ASN A 312 7.28 3.54 -11.50
N THR A 313 7.36 2.94 -10.32
CA THR A 313 8.00 3.53 -9.16
C THR A 313 9.20 2.68 -8.74
N THR A 314 10.28 3.35 -8.37
CA THR A 314 11.51 2.72 -7.88
C THR A 314 12.13 3.62 -6.82
N ARG A 315 12.58 3.03 -5.72
CA ARG A 315 13.41 3.69 -4.72
C ARG A 315 14.86 3.68 -5.19
N ILE A 316 15.45 4.85 -5.35
CA ILE A 316 16.81 5.01 -5.82
C ILE A 316 17.73 5.19 -4.60
N PRO A 317 18.83 4.42 -4.49
CA PRO A 317 19.75 4.56 -3.36
C PRO A 317 20.48 5.91 -3.41
N GLY A 318 20.61 6.56 -2.27
CA GLY A 318 21.51 7.70 -2.08
C GLY A 318 22.46 7.47 -0.91
N ILE A 319 23.45 8.36 -0.75
CA ILE A 319 24.47 8.20 0.29
C ILE A 319 23.85 8.43 1.67
N GLU A 320 23.19 9.57 1.86
CA GLU A 320 22.54 9.94 3.12
C GLU A 320 21.04 9.60 3.14
N THR A 321 20.38 9.79 1.99
CA THR A 321 18.95 9.53 1.82
C THR A 321 18.69 8.92 0.45
N ASP A 322 17.80 7.95 0.41
CA ASP A 322 17.23 7.44 -0.83
C ASP A 322 16.13 8.41 -1.31
N PHE A 323 15.64 8.19 -2.53
CA PHE A 323 14.49 8.92 -3.07
C PHE A 323 13.57 8.01 -3.88
N VAL A 324 12.27 8.23 -3.74
CA VAL A 324 11.26 7.50 -4.53
C VAL A 324 11.05 8.23 -5.85
N GLN A 325 11.41 7.58 -6.95
CA GLN A 325 11.11 8.08 -8.29
C GLN A 325 9.84 7.41 -8.82
N HIS A 326 8.81 8.21 -9.11
CA HIS A 326 7.60 7.77 -9.81
C HIS A 326 7.53 8.39 -11.20
N LEU A 327 7.42 7.54 -12.22
CA LEU A 327 7.34 7.96 -13.62
C LEU A 327 5.95 7.68 -14.21
N LYS A 328 5.63 8.35 -15.31
CA LYS A 328 4.37 8.14 -16.05
C LYS A 328 4.62 7.47 -17.39
N ASP A 329 3.58 6.81 -17.90
CA ASP A 329 3.48 6.30 -19.28
C ASP A 329 4.56 5.28 -19.71
N ARG A 330 5.10 4.49 -18.76
CA ARG A 330 6.07 3.40 -19.05
C ARG A 330 5.39 2.14 -19.57
N LYS A 331 6.00 1.48 -20.55
CA LYS A 331 5.36 0.46 -21.40
C LYS A 331 6.07 -0.90 -21.41
N HIS A 332 7.00 -1.14 -20.50
CA HIS A 332 7.71 -2.40 -20.38
C HIS A 332 7.74 -2.86 -18.92
N LEU A 333 8.04 -4.14 -18.71
CA LEU A 333 8.54 -4.66 -17.45
C LEU A 333 9.95 -5.21 -17.62
N VAL A 334 10.62 -5.49 -16.51
CA VAL A 334 11.84 -6.31 -16.52
C VAL A 334 11.54 -7.65 -15.87
N VAL A 335 12.00 -8.71 -16.52
CA VAL A 335 11.89 -10.10 -16.08
C VAL A 335 13.26 -10.62 -15.66
N TYR A 336 13.34 -11.21 -14.49
CA TYR A 336 14.47 -12.01 -14.04
C TYR A 336 14.19 -13.50 -14.28
N HIS A 337 15.16 -14.23 -14.82
CA HIS A 337 15.15 -15.70 -14.84
C HIS A 337 16.60 -16.26 -14.84
N ARG A 338 16.93 -17.10 -13.86
CA ARG A 338 18.24 -17.77 -13.72
C ARG A 338 19.44 -16.83 -13.94
N GLY A 339 19.48 -15.75 -13.15
CA GLY A 339 20.60 -14.80 -13.14
C GLY A 339 20.68 -13.86 -14.33
N ARG A 340 19.62 -13.77 -15.15
CA ARG A 340 19.58 -12.95 -16.36
C ARG A 340 18.37 -12.03 -16.34
N LEU A 341 18.53 -10.84 -16.91
CA LEU A 341 17.47 -9.83 -16.95
C LEU A 341 17.02 -9.54 -18.39
N PHE A 342 15.71 -9.45 -18.58
CA PHE A 342 15.09 -9.25 -19.89
C PHE A 342 14.08 -8.12 -19.84
N LYS A 343 14.12 -7.24 -20.83
CA LYS A 343 13.09 -6.22 -21.06
C LYS A 343 11.98 -6.80 -21.92
N VAL A 344 10.75 -6.74 -21.41
CA VAL A 344 9.54 -7.17 -22.12
C VAL A 344 8.62 -5.98 -22.33
N TRP A 345 8.35 -5.64 -23.60
CA TRP A 345 7.33 -4.64 -23.93
C TRP A 345 5.93 -5.19 -23.63
N LEU A 346 5.09 -4.36 -23.02
CA LEU A 346 3.73 -4.71 -22.58
C LEU A 346 2.66 -4.32 -23.60
N TYR A 347 3.04 -3.66 -24.69
CA TYR A 347 2.14 -3.06 -25.66
C TYR A 347 2.56 -3.41 -27.09
N TYR A 348 1.58 -3.69 -27.94
CA TYR A 348 1.75 -3.83 -29.39
C TYR A 348 0.61 -3.09 -30.10
N GLY A 349 0.93 -2.21 -31.05
CA GLY A 349 -0.08 -1.40 -31.75
C GLY A 349 -0.99 -0.58 -30.81
N GLY A 350 -0.45 -0.04 -29.71
CA GLY A 350 -1.21 0.79 -28.76
C GLY A 350 -2.10 0.03 -27.76
N ARG A 351 -2.37 -1.27 -27.97
CA ARG A 351 -3.07 -2.11 -26.98
C ARG A 351 -2.09 -2.82 -26.05
N HIS A 352 -2.59 -3.30 -24.92
CA HIS A 352 -1.86 -4.29 -24.10
C HIS A 352 -1.64 -5.57 -24.92
N LEU A 353 -0.53 -6.24 -24.68
CA LEU A 353 -0.38 -7.63 -25.13
C LEU A 353 -1.48 -8.50 -24.50
N TRP A 354 -2.00 -9.44 -25.28
CA TRP A 354 -2.95 -10.45 -24.82
C TRP A 354 -2.25 -11.46 -23.90
N PRO A 355 -3.00 -12.18 -23.05
CA PRO A 355 -2.40 -13.19 -22.18
C PRO A 355 -1.58 -14.26 -22.93
N SER A 356 -2.07 -14.77 -24.06
CA SER A 356 -1.35 -15.73 -24.94
C SER A 356 -0.06 -15.16 -25.52
N GLU A 357 -0.04 -13.86 -25.84
CA GLU A 357 1.16 -13.16 -26.32
C GLU A 357 2.19 -12.95 -25.20
N LEU A 358 1.73 -12.62 -23.99
CA LEU A 358 2.59 -12.51 -22.81
C LEU A 358 3.17 -13.87 -22.43
N GLU A 359 2.35 -14.92 -22.44
CA GLU A 359 2.80 -16.30 -22.25
C GLU A 359 3.90 -16.67 -23.23
N LEU A 360 3.74 -16.39 -24.53
CA LEU A 360 4.79 -16.62 -25.53
C LEU A 360 6.11 -15.90 -25.17
N GLN A 361 6.03 -14.64 -24.74
CA GLN A 361 7.22 -13.86 -24.39
C GLN A 361 7.91 -14.42 -23.14
N PHE A 362 7.16 -14.89 -22.15
CA PHE A 362 7.72 -15.52 -20.95
C PHE A 362 8.27 -16.90 -21.25
N GLN A 363 7.61 -17.68 -22.11
CA GLN A 363 8.12 -18.99 -22.55
C GLN A 363 9.45 -18.84 -23.30
N ARG A 364 9.60 -17.82 -24.17
CA ARG A 364 10.88 -17.49 -24.81
C ARG A 364 12.00 -17.22 -23.81
N ILE A 365 11.72 -16.59 -22.67
CA ILE A 365 12.70 -16.35 -21.59
C ILE A 365 13.04 -17.66 -20.85
N LEU A 366 12.04 -18.50 -20.57
CA LEU A 366 12.25 -19.81 -19.93
C LEU A 366 13.07 -20.76 -20.82
N ASP A 367 12.87 -20.70 -22.13
CA ASP A 367 13.56 -21.53 -23.12
C ASP A 367 14.94 -20.98 -23.51
N ASP A 368 15.27 -19.74 -23.12
CA ASP A 368 16.56 -19.11 -23.39
C ASP A 368 17.67 -19.83 -22.59
N LYS A 369 18.64 -20.37 -23.33
CA LYS A 369 19.78 -21.16 -22.80
C LYS A 369 21.08 -20.36 -22.64
N SER A 370 21.05 -19.05 -22.88
CA SER A 370 22.26 -18.22 -22.80
C SER A 370 22.73 -18.07 -21.35
N GLU A 371 24.04 -18.05 -21.10
CA GLU A 371 24.58 -17.95 -19.73
C GLU A 371 24.62 -16.51 -19.22
N PRO A 372 24.49 -16.25 -17.90
CA PRO A 372 24.68 -14.92 -17.31
C PRO A 372 26.06 -14.32 -17.64
N GLN A 373 26.12 -13.01 -17.88
CA GLN A 373 27.39 -12.31 -18.03
C GLN A 373 28.16 -12.27 -16.69
N PRO A 374 29.50 -12.11 -16.70
CA PRO A 374 30.27 -11.98 -15.46
C PRO A 374 29.70 -10.88 -14.55
N GLY A 375 29.34 -11.25 -13.31
CA GLY A 375 28.70 -10.36 -12.33
C GLY A 375 27.17 -10.24 -12.44
N GLU A 376 26.55 -10.68 -13.54
CA GLU A 376 25.10 -10.53 -13.77
C GLU A 376 24.27 -11.39 -12.80
N LEU A 377 24.68 -12.64 -12.57
CA LEU A 377 23.93 -13.64 -11.79
C LEU A 377 23.44 -13.09 -10.45
N LYS A 378 24.34 -12.42 -9.70
CA LYS A 378 24.06 -11.88 -8.37
C LYS A 378 23.78 -10.38 -8.35
N LEU A 379 23.75 -9.71 -9.51
CA LEU A 379 23.65 -8.25 -9.61
C LEU A 379 22.50 -7.65 -8.76
N PRO A 380 21.27 -8.22 -8.73
CA PRO A 380 20.19 -7.63 -7.94
C PRO A 380 20.43 -7.63 -6.41
N SER A 381 21.40 -8.39 -5.90
CA SER A 381 21.79 -8.35 -4.49
C SER A 381 22.26 -6.97 -4.02
N LEU A 382 22.67 -6.09 -4.93
CA LEU A 382 22.94 -4.68 -4.62
C LEU A 382 21.72 -3.99 -4.00
N THR A 383 20.50 -4.37 -4.39
CA THR A 383 19.25 -3.84 -3.79
C THR A 383 18.88 -4.52 -2.47
N ALA A 384 19.46 -5.70 -2.20
CA ALA A 384 19.19 -6.53 -1.02
C ALA A 384 20.11 -6.22 0.16
N GLY A 385 21.34 -5.75 -0.10
CA GLY A 385 22.33 -5.40 0.92
C GLY A 385 22.20 -3.96 1.44
N ASN A 386 23.29 -3.46 2.05
CA ASN A 386 23.34 -2.12 2.66
C ASN A 386 23.15 -1.01 1.61
N ARG A 387 22.45 0.06 2.00
CA ARG A 387 22.10 1.16 1.08
C ARG A 387 23.29 1.98 0.61
N VAL A 388 24.24 2.26 1.49
CA VAL A 388 25.41 3.12 1.17
C VAL A 388 26.36 2.48 0.14
N PRO A 389 26.78 1.20 0.30
CA PRO A 389 27.54 0.51 -0.75
C PRO A 389 26.81 0.49 -2.09
N TRP A 390 25.49 0.27 -2.10
CA TRP A 390 24.70 0.31 -3.32
C TRP A 390 24.71 1.70 -3.96
N ALA A 391 24.44 2.77 -3.20
CA ALA A 391 24.50 4.14 -3.71
C ALA A 391 25.87 4.47 -4.34
N ARG A 392 26.98 4.08 -3.70
CA ARG A 392 28.33 4.28 -4.24
C ARG A 392 28.57 3.47 -5.51
N ALA A 393 28.17 2.21 -5.54
CA ALA A 393 28.32 1.36 -6.72
C ALA A 393 27.48 1.89 -7.90
N ARG A 394 26.25 2.35 -7.65
CA ARG A 394 25.38 2.97 -8.65
C ARG A 394 26.04 4.17 -9.31
N LEU A 395 26.60 5.09 -8.51
CA LEU A 395 27.31 6.27 -9.03
C LEU A 395 28.55 5.90 -9.84
N LYS A 396 29.33 4.92 -9.38
CA LYS A 396 30.62 4.56 -9.99
C LYS A 396 30.51 3.70 -11.24
N TYR A 397 29.58 2.75 -11.29
CA TYR A 397 29.54 1.72 -12.33
C TYR A 397 28.28 1.74 -13.20
N PHE A 398 27.24 2.51 -12.81
CA PHE A 398 25.95 2.55 -13.53
C PHE A 398 25.55 3.98 -13.96
N GLY A 399 26.49 4.93 -13.91
CA GLY A 399 26.27 6.32 -14.32
C GLY A 399 26.32 6.55 -15.85
N GLU A 400 26.89 5.61 -16.60
CA GLU A 400 27.14 5.71 -18.04
C GLU A 400 27.12 4.36 -18.77
N GLY A 401 27.22 4.41 -20.10
CA GLY A 401 27.38 3.24 -20.95
C GLY A 401 26.21 2.24 -20.91
N VAL A 402 26.53 0.98 -21.21
CA VAL A 402 25.56 -0.12 -21.29
C VAL A 402 24.90 -0.40 -19.93
N ASN A 403 25.65 -0.26 -18.82
CA ASN A 403 25.14 -0.45 -17.46
C ASN A 403 24.06 0.57 -17.12
N ARG A 404 24.25 1.84 -17.47
CA ARG A 404 23.22 2.87 -17.29
C ARG A 404 21.96 2.52 -18.08
N ALA A 405 22.10 2.14 -19.34
CA ALA A 405 20.94 1.82 -20.19
C ALA A 405 20.15 0.61 -19.64
N SER A 406 20.85 -0.42 -19.16
CA SER A 406 20.23 -1.60 -18.54
C SER A 406 19.61 -1.28 -17.17
N LEU A 407 20.30 -0.51 -16.32
CA LEU A 407 19.74 -0.06 -15.04
C LEU A 407 18.51 0.84 -15.25
N GLU A 408 18.55 1.77 -16.20
CA GLU A 408 17.42 2.61 -16.57
C GLU A 408 16.23 1.76 -17.06
N ALA A 409 16.48 0.67 -17.78
CA ALA A 409 15.41 -0.26 -18.16
C ALA A 409 14.71 -0.88 -16.92
N ILE A 410 15.46 -1.19 -15.86
CA ILE A 410 14.91 -1.72 -14.60
C ILE A 410 14.17 -0.62 -13.83
N GLU A 411 14.82 0.51 -13.57
CA GLU A 411 14.29 1.61 -12.76
C GLU A 411 13.01 2.18 -13.39
N THR A 412 12.96 2.27 -14.72
CA THR A 412 11.80 2.80 -15.46
C THR A 412 10.72 1.76 -15.80
N ALA A 413 10.91 0.49 -15.43
CA ALA A 413 9.93 -0.57 -15.65
C ALA A 413 8.61 -0.30 -14.93
N ALA A 414 7.50 -0.86 -15.42
CA ALA A 414 6.21 -0.78 -14.75
C ALA A 414 6.23 -1.45 -13.36
N PHE A 415 6.83 -2.63 -13.30
CA PHE A 415 7.11 -3.44 -12.11
C PHE A 415 8.15 -4.50 -12.51
N PHE A 416 8.61 -5.29 -11.56
CA PHE A 416 9.59 -6.35 -11.79
C PHE A 416 8.89 -7.72 -11.75
N LEU A 417 9.28 -8.65 -12.63
CA LEU A 417 8.78 -10.03 -12.62
C LEU A 417 9.95 -10.98 -12.40
N THR A 418 9.82 -11.92 -11.47
CA THR A 418 10.71 -13.06 -11.36
C THR A 418 9.99 -14.31 -11.82
N LEU A 419 10.54 -14.95 -12.85
CA LEU A 419 10.21 -16.33 -13.19
C LEU A 419 11.16 -17.24 -12.41
N ASP A 420 10.72 -17.64 -11.21
CA ASP A 420 11.54 -18.43 -10.29
C ASP A 420 11.65 -19.88 -10.78
N ASP A 421 12.85 -20.45 -10.69
CA ASP A 421 13.12 -21.82 -11.12
C ASP A 421 12.87 -22.87 -10.02
N GLU A 422 12.53 -22.43 -8.80
CA GLU A 422 12.04 -23.27 -7.72
C GLU A 422 10.50 -23.35 -7.71
N ALA A 423 10.00 -24.38 -7.03
CA ALA A 423 8.58 -24.54 -6.73
C ALA A 423 8.36 -24.28 -5.24
N HIS A 424 7.46 -23.35 -4.94
CA HIS A 424 7.00 -23.03 -3.58
C HIS A 424 5.48 -22.95 -3.58
N GLY A 425 4.85 -23.04 -2.41
CA GLY A 425 3.40 -22.98 -2.27
C GLY A 425 2.93 -23.70 -1.01
N TYR A 426 1.64 -23.58 -0.72
CA TYR A 426 1.03 -24.37 0.35
C TYR A 426 0.83 -25.82 -0.08
N ASP A 427 1.36 -26.72 0.72
CA ASP A 427 1.15 -28.16 0.66
C ASP A 427 0.66 -28.65 2.03
N PRO A 428 -0.60 -29.13 2.16
CA PRO A 428 -1.14 -29.65 3.41
C PRO A 428 -0.34 -30.80 4.01
N GLU A 429 0.37 -31.58 3.18
CA GLU A 429 1.16 -32.73 3.63
C GLU A 429 2.54 -32.31 4.16
N ASN A 430 2.96 -31.07 3.91
CA ASN A 430 4.21 -30.51 4.41
C ASN A 430 3.95 -29.24 5.22
N ILE A 431 3.97 -29.37 6.55
CA ILE A 431 3.69 -28.29 7.50
C ILE A 431 4.62 -27.07 7.28
N ARG A 432 5.86 -27.27 6.81
CA ARG A 432 6.82 -26.18 6.56
C ARG A 432 6.67 -25.51 5.19
N SER A 433 5.75 -25.99 4.34
CA SER A 433 5.58 -25.48 2.98
C SER A 433 5.22 -23.99 2.94
N LEU A 434 4.37 -23.52 3.87
CA LEU A 434 4.04 -22.10 4.03
C LEU A 434 5.24 -21.27 4.50
N ASP A 435 6.07 -21.83 5.39
CA ASP A 435 7.23 -21.16 5.94
C ASP A 435 8.26 -20.90 4.83
N LEU A 436 8.58 -21.94 4.05
CA LEU A 436 9.47 -21.85 2.89
C LEU A 436 8.94 -20.87 1.84
N TYR A 437 7.63 -20.92 1.59
CA TYR A 437 6.98 -20.02 0.66
C TYR A 437 7.02 -18.56 1.11
N ALA A 438 6.73 -18.28 2.38
CA ALA A 438 6.84 -16.96 2.99
C ALA A 438 8.26 -16.40 2.88
N LYS A 439 9.27 -17.19 3.27
CA LYS A 439 10.69 -16.82 3.15
C LYS A 439 11.07 -16.49 1.71
N SER A 440 10.68 -17.34 0.76
CA SER A 440 10.97 -17.13 -0.66
C SER A 440 10.30 -15.87 -1.24
N LEU A 441 9.10 -15.51 -0.77
CA LEU A 441 8.43 -14.27 -1.16
C LEU A 441 9.03 -13.02 -0.50
N LEU A 442 9.50 -13.12 0.75
CA LEU A 442 10.11 -12.01 1.46
C LEU A 442 11.49 -11.66 0.90
N HIS A 443 12.39 -12.64 0.76
CA HIS A 443 13.80 -12.39 0.43
C HIS A 443 14.32 -13.17 -0.78
N GLY A 444 13.56 -14.12 -1.33
CA GLY A 444 14.00 -14.97 -2.44
C GLY A 444 15.37 -15.59 -2.17
N LYS A 445 16.22 -15.62 -3.20
CA LYS A 445 17.62 -16.04 -3.13
C LYS A 445 18.58 -14.89 -2.81
N CYS A 446 18.07 -13.73 -2.38
CA CYS A 446 18.82 -12.49 -2.15
C CYS A 446 19.46 -11.86 -3.41
N TYR A 447 19.21 -12.39 -4.61
CA TYR A 447 19.73 -11.86 -5.87
C TYR A 447 18.78 -12.01 -7.05
N ASP A 448 17.56 -12.49 -6.82
CA ASP A 448 16.58 -12.82 -7.84
C ASP A 448 15.33 -11.94 -7.76
N ARG A 449 15.41 -10.85 -7.00
CA ARG A 449 14.39 -9.79 -6.85
C ARG A 449 15.09 -8.44 -6.95
N TRP A 450 14.35 -7.42 -7.37
CA TRP A 450 14.81 -6.03 -7.33
C TRP A 450 14.08 -5.28 -6.21
N PHE A 451 14.63 -5.31 -5.00
CA PHE A 451 13.95 -4.84 -3.78
C PHE A 451 13.64 -3.35 -3.76
N ASP A 452 14.32 -2.58 -4.62
CA ASP A 452 14.08 -1.15 -4.85
C ASP A 452 12.82 -0.88 -5.68
N LYS A 453 12.30 -1.88 -6.42
CA LYS A 453 11.11 -1.70 -7.24
C LYS A 453 9.88 -1.62 -6.34
N SER A 454 8.91 -0.77 -6.70
CA SER A 454 7.65 -0.65 -5.93
C SER A 454 7.04 -1.99 -5.56
N PHE A 455 7.04 -2.95 -6.50
CA PHE A 455 6.83 -4.34 -6.19
C PHE A 455 7.48 -5.29 -7.22
N ASN A 456 7.74 -6.51 -6.77
CA ASN A 456 8.19 -7.65 -7.56
C ASN A 456 7.04 -8.67 -7.61
N LEU A 457 6.59 -9.06 -8.79
CA LEU A 457 5.75 -10.24 -8.99
C LEU A 457 6.65 -11.46 -9.10
N ILE A 458 6.40 -12.49 -8.31
CA ILE A 458 7.14 -13.75 -8.34
C ILE A 458 6.20 -14.83 -8.84
N VAL A 459 6.58 -15.55 -9.89
CA VAL A 459 5.85 -16.70 -10.40
C VAL A 459 6.79 -17.90 -10.36
N TYR A 460 6.44 -18.88 -9.53
CA TYR A 460 7.22 -20.09 -9.31
C TYR A 460 7.01 -21.12 -10.42
N LYS A 461 7.91 -22.09 -10.51
CA LYS A 461 7.91 -23.14 -11.55
C LYS A 461 6.60 -23.93 -11.61
N ASN A 462 5.93 -24.12 -10.48
CA ASN A 462 4.66 -24.83 -10.34
C ASN A 462 3.42 -23.95 -10.61
N GLY A 463 3.58 -22.69 -11.01
CA GLY A 463 2.48 -21.76 -11.26
C GLY A 463 1.91 -21.08 -10.02
N LYS A 464 2.43 -21.32 -8.80
CA LYS A 464 2.15 -20.46 -7.65
C LYS A 464 2.82 -19.10 -7.83
N MET A 465 2.28 -18.08 -7.17
CA MET A 465 2.82 -16.72 -7.28
C MET A 465 2.64 -15.87 -6.03
N GLY A 466 3.46 -14.85 -5.88
CA GLY A 466 3.22 -13.84 -4.85
C GLY A 466 3.89 -12.52 -5.20
N VAL A 467 3.88 -11.60 -4.26
CA VAL A 467 4.40 -10.25 -4.43
C VAL A 467 5.32 -9.90 -3.29
N ASN A 468 6.49 -9.34 -3.59
CA ASN A 468 7.31 -8.58 -2.64
C ASN A 468 7.10 -7.09 -2.91
N THR A 469 6.96 -6.27 -1.87
CA THR A 469 6.63 -4.83 -2.00
C THR A 469 7.63 -3.98 -1.22
N GLU A 470 8.17 -2.96 -1.89
CA GLU A 470 8.95 -1.91 -1.23
C GLU A 470 8.01 -0.99 -0.43
N HIS A 471 8.29 -0.76 0.84
CA HIS A 471 7.29 -0.26 1.78
C HIS A 471 7.17 1.28 1.82
N SER A 472 8.17 2.03 1.35
CA SER A 472 8.21 3.49 1.52
C SER A 472 6.99 4.20 0.92
N TRP A 473 6.56 3.78 -0.27
CA TRP A 473 5.55 4.49 -1.06
C TRP A 473 4.09 4.21 -0.64
N ALA A 474 3.81 3.08 0.04
CA ALA A 474 2.45 2.69 0.45
C ALA A 474 2.39 1.68 1.62
N ASP A 475 1.21 1.55 2.20
CA ASP A 475 0.86 0.55 3.23
C ASP A 475 0.31 -0.73 2.57
N SER A 476 0.43 -1.87 3.25
CA SER A 476 0.01 -3.21 2.78
C SER A 476 -1.40 -3.27 2.14
N PRO A 477 -2.45 -2.63 2.71
CA PRO A 477 -3.80 -2.68 2.11
C PRO A 477 -3.87 -2.18 0.66
N ILE A 478 -2.95 -1.31 0.23
CA ILE A 478 -2.89 -0.77 -1.13
C ILE A 478 -2.52 -1.87 -2.14
N ILE A 479 -1.51 -2.69 -1.83
CA ILE A 479 -1.16 -3.86 -2.65
C ILE A 479 -2.23 -4.94 -2.53
N GLY A 480 -2.77 -5.18 -1.33
CA GLY A 480 -3.87 -6.12 -1.13
C GLY A 480 -5.07 -5.87 -2.06
N HIS A 481 -5.43 -4.59 -2.26
CA HIS A 481 -6.49 -4.20 -3.18
C HIS A 481 -6.18 -4.56 -4.65
N MET A 482 -4.96 -4.35 -5.13
CA MET A 482 -4.56 -4.78 -6.47
C MET A 482 -4.57 -6.31 -6.56
N TRP A 483 -4.04 -6.98 -5.53
CA TRP A 483 -3.90 -8.42 -5.51
C TRP A 483 -5.25 -9.13 -5.57
N GLU A 484 -6.26 -8.67 -4.82
CA GLU A 484 -7.64 -9.16 -4.94
C GLU A 484 -8.20 -9.05 -6.36
N TYR A 485 -7.97 -7.91 -7.03
CA TYR A 485 -8.40 -7.73 -8.42
C TYR A 485 -7.71 -8.73 -9.35
N VAL A 486 -6.40 -8.91 -9.19
CA VAL A 486 -5.59 -9.80 -10.02
C VAL A 486 -6.03 -11.25 -9.86
N LEU A 487 -6.14 -11.74 -8.63
CA LEU A 487 -6.58 -13.12 -8.34
C LEU A 487 -7.99 -13.40 -8.89
N ALA A 488 -8.92 -12.46 -8.70
CA ALA A 488 -10.28 -12.62 -9.22
C ALA A 488 -10.35 -12.55 -10.75
N THR A 489 -9.57 -11.66 -11.36
CA THR A 489 -9.54 -11.49 -12.83
C THR A 489 -8.93 -12.72 -13.49
N ASP A 490 -7.82 -13.21 -12.97
CA ASP A 490 -7.15 -14.40 -13.46
C ASP A 490 -8.07 -15.63 -13.42
N CYS A 491 -8.68 -15.92 -12.27
CA CYS A 491 -9.49 -17.12 -12.11
C CYS A 491 -10.85 -17.06 -12.81
N PHE A 492 -11.55 -15.94 -12.72
CA PHE A 492 -12.97 -15.85 -13.11
C PHE A 492 -13.23 -15.13 -14.43
N HIS A 493 -12.28 -14.35 -14.94
CA HIS A 493 -12.48 -13.55 -16.16
C HIS A 493 -11.59 -13.98 -17.31
N LEU A 494 -10.31 -14.27 -17.06
CA LEU A 494 -9.38 -14.75 -18.08
C LEU A 494 -9.47 -16.28 -18.20
N GLY A 495 -9.16 -16.99 -17.11
CA GLY A 495 -9.08 -18.44 -17.08
C GLY A 495 -8.04 -19.02 -18.05
N TYR A 496 -8.06 -20.34 -18.21
CA TYR A 496 -7.07 -21.09 -19.00
C TYR A 496 -7.77 -22.09 -19.93
N THR A 497 -7.06 -22.60 -20.95
CA THR A 497 -7.51 -23.73 -21.77
C THR A 497 -7.46 -25.03 -20.97
N ALA A 498 -7.98 -26.13 -21.53
CA ALA A 498 -7.94 -27.44 -20.89
C ALA A 498 -6.49 -27.92 -20.63
N GLU A 499 -5.55 -27.52 -21.48
CA GLU A 499 -4.12 -27.83 -21.39
C GLU A 499 -3.35 -26.85 -20.48
N GLY A 500 -4.04 -25.89 -19.87
CA GLY A 500 -3.48 -24.91 -18.94
C GLY A 500 -2.83 -23.68 -19.57
N HIS A 501 -3.00 -23.46 -20.88
CA HIS A 501 -2.49 -22.28 -21.59
C HIS A 501 -3.42 -21.07 -21.41
N CYS A 502 -2.90 -19.87 -21.65
CA CYS A 502 -3.73 -18.67 -21.78
C CYS A 502 -4.68 -18.81 -22.96
N LYS A 503 -5.92 -18.33 -22.80
CA LYS A 503 -6.90 -18.32 -23.89
C LYS A 503 -6.57 -17.24 -24.93
N GLY A 504 -6.92 -17.52 -26.19
CA GLY A 504 -6.84 -16.60 -27.32
C GLY A 504 -5.64 -16.86 -28.23
N ASP A 505 -5.76 -16.38 -29.48
CA ASP A 505 -4.73 -16.58 -30.49
C ASP A 505 -3.44 -15.81 -30.16
N VAL A 506 -2.30 -16.33 -30.63
CA VAL A 506 -0.99 -15.74 -30.40
C VAL A 506 -0.43 -15.11 -31.68
N ASN A 507 -0.05 -13.83 -31.60
CA ASN A 507 0.72 -13.22 -32.67
C ASN A 507 2.19 -13.66 -32.58
N LYS A 508 2.61 -14.59 -33.45
CA LYS A 508 3.99 -15.11 -33.48
C LYS A 508 5.02 -14.09 -34.02
N THR A 509 4.58 -13.02 -34.67
CA THR A 509 5.48 -11.99 -35.25
C THR A 509 5.98 -10.97 -34.22
N LEU A 510 5.56 -11.08 -32.95
CA LEU A 510 6.05 -10.20 -31.89
C LEU A 510 7.57 -10.33 -31.74
N ALA A 511 8.25 -9.18 -31.67
CA ALA A 511 9.67 -9.13 -31.36
C ALA A 511 9.96 -9.83 -30.03
N PRO A 512 11.02 -10.65 -29.94
CA PRO A 512 11.37 -11.35 -28.70
C PRO A 512 11.76 -10.37 -27.59
N PRO A 513 11.73 -10.82 -26.32
CA PRO A 513 12.27 -10.05 -25.20
C PRO A 513 13.72 -9.65 -25.43
N THR A 514 14.09 -8.43 -25.02
CA THR A 514 15.47 -7.95 -25.16
C THR A 514 16.27 -8.33 -23.92
N ARG A 515 17.31 -9.15 -24.08
CA ARG A 515 18.24 -9.44 -22.98
C ARG A 515 19.04 -8.18 -22.62
N LEU A 516 19.00 -7.78 -21.35
CA LEU A 516 19.82 -6.67 -20.85
C LEU A 516 21.29 -7.06 -20.88
N GLN A 517 22.14 -6.07 -21.15
CA GLN A 517 23.58 -6.25 -21.32
C GLN A 517 24.31 -5.48 -20.25
N TRP A 518 25.45 -6.01 -19.80
CA TRP A 518 26.23 -5.46 -18.71
C TRP A 518 27.71 -5.53 -19.01
N ASP A 519 28.43 -4.52 -18.55
CA ASP A 519 29.88 -4.49 -18.46
C ASP A 519 30.25 -4.28 -16.98
N ILE A 520 30.45 -5.38 -16.24
CA ILE A 520 30.63 -5.34 -14.77
C ILE A 520 32.10 -5.67 -14.45
N PRO A 521 32.95 -4.67 -14.18
CA PRO A 521 34.35 -4.89 -13.83
C PRO A 521 34.48 -5.71 -12.54
N LYS A 522 35.61 -6.42 -12.37
CA LYS A 522 35.89 -7.24 -11.16
C LYS A 522 35.65 -6.49 -9.85
N ALA A 523 36.07 -5.23 -9.77
CA ALA A 523 35.85 -4.39 -8.58
C ALA A 523 34.36 -4.15 -8.26
N CYS A 524 33.47 -4.15 -9.27
CA CYS A 524 32.02 -4.10 -9.04
C CYS A 524 31.48 -5.48 -8.65
N GLN A 525 32.03 -6.57 -9.20
CA GLN A 525 31.65 -7.94 -8.83
C GLN A 525 31.94 -8.24 -7.36
N GLU A 526 33.04 -7.72 -6.81
CA GLU A 526 33.36 -7.82 -5.38
C GLU A 526 32.32 -7.12 -4.49
N ILE A 527 31.81 -5.96 -4.92
CA ILE A 527 30.74 -5.24 -4.20
C ILE A 527 29.43 -6.02 -4.26
N ILE A 528 29.09 -6.57 -5.43
CA ILE A 528 27.92 -7.44 -5.62
C ILE A 528 28.00 -8.63 -4.66
N GLU A 529 29.16 -9.31 -4.61
CA GLU A 529 29.34 -10.47 -3.72
C GLU A 529 29.29 -10.06 -2.24
N GLY A 530 29.84 -8.90 -1.87
CA GLY A 530 29.73 -8.34 -0.52
C GLY A 530 28.27 -8.09 -0.11
N SER A 531 27.49 -7.45 -0.98
CA SER A 531 26.05 -7.22 -0.75
C SER A 531 25.28 -8.52 -0.66
N TYR A 532 25.59 -9.52 -1.50
CA TYR A 532 25.00 -10.84 -1.43
C TYR A 532 25.28 -11.54 -0.09
N ARG A 533 26.52 -11.52 0.41
CA ARG A 533 26.87 -12.14 1.71
C ARG A 533 26.09 -11.52 2.87
N ILE A 534 25.97 -10.20 2.90
CA ILE A 534 25.19 -9.48 3.92
C ILE A 534 23.71 -9.87 3.83
N ALA A 535 23.13 -9.80 2.63
CA ALA A 535 21.73 -10.15 2.42
C ALA A 535 21.45 -11.61 2.78
N LYS A 536 22.33 -12.53 2.40
CA LYS A 536 22.21 -13.96 2.71
C LYS A 536 22.26 -14.23 4.21
N GLY A 537 23.18 -13.57 4.94
CA GLY A 537 23.22 -13.66 6.40
C GLY A 537 21.91 -13.23 7.06
N ILE A 538 21.32 -12.12 6.59
CA ILE A 538 20.01 -11.66 7.08
C ILE A 538 18.89 -12.65 6.75
N ALA A 539 18.83 -13.14 5.50
CA ALA A 539 17.79 -14.08 5.07
C ALA A 539 17.87 -15.45 5.78
N ASP A 540 19.09 -15.90 6.08
CA ASP A 540 19.33 -17.14 6.81
C ASP A 540 18.92 -17.02 8.27
N ASP A 541 19.07 -15.83 8.86
CA ASP A 541 18.70 -15.56 10.25
C ASP A 541 17.19 -15.38 10.46
N VAL A 542 16.41 -15.07 9.42
CA VAL A 542 14.94 -14.96 9.56
C VAL A 542 14.31 -16.34 9.78
N ASP A 543 13.64 -16.51 10.91
CA ASP A 543 12.72 -17.61 11.15
C ASP A 543 11.30 -17.21 10.74
N PHE A 544 10.50 -18.17 10.28
CA PHE A 544 9.15 -17.92 9.81
C PHE A 544 8.22 -19.09 10.12
N HIS A 545 6.99 -18.79 10.55
CA HIS A 545 5.92 -19.77 10.66
C HIS A 545 4.59 -19.25 10.12
N GLY A 546 4.04 -19.93 9.12
CA GLY A 546 2.71 -19.69 8.56
C GLY A 546 1.66 -20.59 9.21
N CYS A 547 0.87 -20.05 10.13
CA CYS A 547 -0.18 -20.80 10.83
C CYS A 547 -1.57 -20.55 10.21
N LEU A 548 -2.20 -21.61 9.70
CA LEU A 548 -3.61 -21.60 9.30
C LEU A 548 -4.48 -22.03 10.49
N PHE A 549 -5.27 -21.11 11.02
CA PHE A 549 -6.21 -21.36 12.10
C PHE A 549 -7.62 -21.52 11.52
N ASN A 550 -8.16 -22.73 11.55
CA ASN A 550 -9.42 -23.11 10.89
C ASN A 550 -10.45 -23.70 11.87
N GLU A 551 -10.14 -23.73 13.16
CA GLU A 551 -10.99 -24.23 14.23
C GLU A 551 -12.21 -23.30 14.47
N PHE A 552 -12.05 -22.01 14.18
CA PHE A 552 -13.09 -21.00 14.05
C PHE A 552 -12.54 -19.72 13.40
N GLY A 553 -13.41 -18.77 13.08
CA GLY A 553 -13.00 -17.45 12.59
C GLY A 553 -13.90 -16.32 13.09
N LYS A 554 -13.95 -15.21 12.34
CA LYS A 554 -14.73 -14.02 12.71
C LYS A 554 -16.20 -14.31 12.95
N GLY A 555 -16.78 -15.33 12.32
CA GLY A 555 -18.19 -15.68 12.48
C GLY A 555 -18.52 -16.07 13.91
N LEU A 556 -17.67 -16.91 14.52
CA LEU A 556 -17.81 -17.28 15.93
C LEU A 556 -17.47 -16.11 16.85
N ILE A 557 -16.38 -15.39 16.59
CA ILE A 557 -15.97 -14.26 17.42
C ILE A 557 -17.06 -13.17 17.49
N LYS A 558 -17.74 -12.91 16.37
CA LYS A 558 -18.89 -11.99 16.33
C LYS A 558 -20.09 -12.52 17.12
N LYS A 559 -20.36 -13.83 17.14
CA LYS A 559 -21.41 -14.43 18.00
C LYS A 559 -21.09 -14.23 19.48
N CYS A 560 -19.80 -14.24 19.84
CA CYS A 560 -19.30 -13.84 21.16
C CYS A 560 -19.42 -12.32 21.45
N ARG A 561 -20.05 -11.54 20.56
CA ARG A 561 -20.23 -10.08 20.63
C ARG A 561 -18.93 -9.30 20.80
N THR A 562 -17.84 -9.80 20.23
CA THR A 562 -16.51 -9.19 20.31
C THR A 562 -16.00 -8.84 18.92
N SER A 563 -15.20 -7.77 18.82
CA SER A 563 -14.48 -7.46 17.58
C SER A 563 -13.48 -8.58 17.27
N PRO A 564 -13.47 -9.14 16.05
CA PRO A 564 -12.47 -10.13 15.64
C PRO A 564 -11.03 -9.67 15.86
N ASP A 565 -10.77 -8.38 15.64
CA ASP A 565 -9.46 -7.77 15.77
C ASP A 565 -9.01 -7.70 17.23
N ALA A 566 -9.86 -7.19 18.13
CA ALA A 566 -9.60 -7.17 19.56
C ALA A 566 -9.39 -8.58 20.14
N PHE A 567 -10.17 -9.56 19.67
CA PHE A 567 -10.01 -10.96 20.09
C PHE A 567 -8.62 -11.48 19.74
N ILE A 568 -8.18 -11.27 18.50
CA ILE A 568 -6.86 -11.71 18.04
C ILE A 568 -5.76 -10.99 18.82
N GLN A 569 -5.86 -9.67 18.99
CA GLN A 569 -4.86 -8.89 19.72
C GLN A 569 -4.70 -9.36 21.17
N LEU A 570 -5.80 -9.67 21.87
CA LEU A 570 -5.74 -10.26 23.21
C LEU A 570 -5.17 -11.69 23.21
N ALA A 571 -5.44 -12.48 22.17
CA ALA A 571 -4.80 -13.79 22.00
C ALA A 571 -3.28 -13.65 21.80
N LEU A 572 -2.82 -12.65 21.05
CA LEU A 572 -1.40 -12.35 20.88
C LEU A 572 -0.74 -11.92 22.20
N GLN A 573 -1.42 -11.12 23.03
CA GLN A 573 -0.91 -10.77 24.36
C GLN A 573 -0.78 -12.00 25.28
N LEU A 574 -1.77 -12.90 25.26
CA LEU A 574 -1.72 -14.15 26.03
C LEU A 574 -0.60 -15.07 25.53
N ALA A 575 -0.45 -15.21 24.21
CA ALA A 575 0.62 -16.00 23.61
C ALA A 575 2.00 -15.45 23.95
N GLN A 576 2.21 -14.12 23.90
CA GLN A 576 3.45 -13.44 24.29
C GLN A 576 3.83 -13.75 25.73
N TYR A 577 2.88 -13.62 26.65
CA TYR A 577 3.15 -13.87 28.06
C TYR A 577 3.47 -15.33 28.35
N ARG A 578 2.78 -16.28 27.69
CA ARG A 578 3.09 -17.72 27.83
C ARG A 578 4.44 -18.11 27.23
N ASP A 579 4.85 -17.43 26.17
CA ASP A 579 6.11 -17.71 25.49
C ASP A 579 7.32 -17.18 26.28
N LYS A 580 7.22 -15.96 26.80
CA LYS A 580 8.35 -15.24 27.41
C LYS A 580 8.26 -15.02 28.92
N GLY A 581 7.09 -15.21 29.52
CA GLY A 581 6.84 -14.91 30.94
C GLY A 581 6.75 -13.42 31.27
N GLU A 582 6.76 -12.54 30.27
CA GLU A 582 6.73 -11.08 30.45
C GLU A 582 5.83 -10.38 29.43
N PHE A 583 5.41 -9.16 29.78
CA PHE A 583 4.72 -8.26 28.86
C PHE A 583 5.73 -7.41 28.11
N CYS A 584 5.42 -7.06 26.86
CA CYS A 584 6.29 -6.22 26.06
C CYS A 584 5.50 -5.15 25.28
N LEU A 585 6.22 -4.12 24.85
CA LEU A 585 5.64 -3.08 24.01
C LEU A 585 5.16 -3.68 22.69
N THR A 586 3.86 -3.59 22.45
CA THR A 586 3.21 -4.15 21.26
C THR A 586 2.83 -3.05 20.28
N TYR A 587 3.36 -3.14 19.05
CA TYR A 587 2.94 -2.32 17.92
C TYR A 587 1.76 -3.00 17.22
N GLU A 588 0.69 -2.26 16.97
CA GLU A 588 -0.35 -2.67 16.03
C GLU A 588 -0.55 -1.57 14.99
N SER A 589 -0.53 -1.96 13.71
CA SER A 589 -0.77 -1.01 12.62
C SER A 589 -2.24 -0.58 12.55
N SER A 590 -2.46 0.74 12.45
CA SER A 590 -3.76 1.33 12.13
C SER A 590 -3.62 2.32 11.00
N MET A 591 -4.69 2.58 10.25
CA MET A 591 -4.66 3.50 9.12
C MET A 591 -5.25 4.87 9.49
N THR A 592 -4.62 5.94 8.99
CA THR A 592 -5.17 7.31 9.07
C THR A 592 -5.77 7.76 7.73
N ARG A 593 -6.12 6.83 6.84
CA ARG A 593 -6.60 7.15 5.48
C ARG A 593 -7.95 7.86 5.43
N MET A 594 -8.68 8.02 6.54
CA MET A 594 -9.81 8.96 6.61
C MET A 594 -9.37 10.43 6.47
N PHE A 595 -8.07 10.69 6.63
CA PHE A 595 -7.43 11.97 6.39
C PHE A 595 -6.66 11.97 5.07
N ARG A 596 -6.49 13.16 4.50
CA ARG A 596 -5.70 13.36 3.31
C ARG A 596 -4.26 12.87 3.52
N GLU A 597 -3.77 12.09 2.57
CA GLU A 597 -2.43 11.51 2.55
C GLU A 597 -2.09 10.63 3.77
N GLY A 598 -3.09 10.16 4.51
CA GLY A 598 -2.89 9.32 5.69
C GLY A 598 -2.03 8.08 5.42
N ARG A 599 -1.09 7.82 6.33
CA ARG A 599 -0.23 6.62 6.42
C ARG A 599 -0.61 5.81 7.66
N THR A 600 0.28 4.94 8.11
CA THR A 600 0.09 4.12 9.30
C THR A 600 0.28 4.92 10.59
N GLU A 601 -0.62 4.71 11.56
CA GLU A 601 -0.50 5.08 12.99
C GLU A 601 -0.36 3.80 13.83
N THR A 602 0.04 3.93 15.09
CA THR A 602 0.21 2.82 16.02
C THR A 602 -0.92 2.75 17.05
N VAL A 603 -1.43 1.55 17.27
CA VAL A 603 -2.18 1.19 18.47
C VAL A 603 -1.22 0.44 19.40
N ARG A 604 -1.05 0.93 20.63
CA ARG A 604 -0.24 0.29 21.66
C ARG A 604 -1.10 -0.73 22.41
N SER A 605 -1.16 -1.96 21.92
CA SER A 605 -2.19 -2.94 22.31
C SER A 605 -1.92 -3.65 23.64
N CYS A 606 -0.70 -3.56 24.18
CA CYS A 606 -0.39 -3.95 25.54
C CYS A 606 -0.83 -2.86 26.53
N THR A 607 -1.89 -3.12 27.29
CA THR A 607 -2.55 -2.17 28.21
C THR A 607 -2.69 -2.76 29.60
N CYS A 608 -2.99 -1.94 30.61
CA CYS A 608 -3.32 -2.44 31.95
C CYS A 608 -4.51 -3.42 31.90
N GLU A 609 -5.50 -3.16 31.06
CA GLU A 609 -6.66 -4.03 30.88
C GLU A 609 -6.29 -5.36 30.21
N SER A 610 -5.45 -5.34 29.16
CA SER A 610 -4.99 -6.58 28.52
C SER A 610 -4.09 -7.41 29.43
N THR A 611 -3.18 -6.77 30.18
CA THR A 611 -2.30 -7.48 31.12
C THR A 611 -3.05 -8.03 32.32
N ALA A 612 -4.07 -7.34 32.82
CA ALA A 612 -4.97 -7.87 33.85
C ALA A 612 -5.72 -9.11 33.36
N PHE A 613 -6.23 -9.08 32.13
CA PHE A 613 -6.85 -10.25 31.50
C PHE A 613 -5.87 -11.42 31.37
N VAL A 614 -4.65 -11.17 30.87
CA VAL A 614 -3.65 -12.23 30.69
C VAL A 614 -3.23 -12.84 32.03
N ARG A 615 -2.95 -12.03 33.05
CA ARG A 615 -2.65 -12.54 34.40
C ARG A 615 -3.78 -13.41 34.96
N ALA A 616 -5.04 -13.00 34.76
CA ALA A 616 -6.20 -13.77 35.17
C ALA A 616 -6.34 -15.12 34.44
N MET A 617 -5.87 -15.22 33.18
CA MET A 617 -5.85 -16.49 32.44
C MET A 617 -4.83 -17.48 33.00
N GLU A 618 -3.73 -16.99 33.55
CA GLU A 618 -2.64 -17.80 34.12
C GLU A 618 -2.76 -18.02 35.64
N ASP A 619 -3.74 -17.40 36.29
CA ASP A 619 -4.05 -17.59 37.70
C ASP A 619 -5.17 -18.61 37.89
N ASP A 620 -4.83 -19.77 38.44
CA ASP A 620 -5.75 -20.87 38.74
C ASP A 620 -6.84 -20.51 39.77
N THR A 621 -6.64 -19.46 40.56
CA THR A 621 -7.62 -18.99 41.55
C THR A 621 -8.71 -18.11 40.95
N THR A 622 -8.48 -17.58 39.74
CA THR A 622 -9.44 -16.71 39.05
C THR A 622 -10.50 -17.53 38.30
N THR A 623 -11.78 -17.23 38.53
CA THR A 623 -12.89 -17.95 37.88
C THR A 623 -13.04 -17.58 36.41
N ASN A 624 -13.67 -18.45 35.61
CA ASN A 624 -13.92 -18.14 34.20
C ASN A 624 -14.86 -16.94 34.00
N GLU A 625 -15.80 -16.73 34.93
CA GLU A 625 -16.63 -15.53 34.93
C GLU A 625 -15.80 -14.25 35.11
N GLN A 626 -14.79 -14.26 35.99
CA GLN A 626 -13.85 -13.15 36.16
C GLN A 626 -12.94 -12.95 34.93
N ARG A 627 -12.36 -14.04 34.40
CA ARG A 627 -11.56 -14.02 33.15
C ARG A 627 -12.35 -13.41 31.99
N LEU A 628 -13.62 -13.83 31.81
CA LEU A 628 -14.49 -13.30 30.77
C LEU A 628 -14.86 -11.82 30.98
N ALA A 629 -15.01 -11.37 32.23
CA ALA A 629 -15.26 -9.97 32.53
C ALA A 629 -14.04 -9.10 32.18
N LEU A 630 -12.84 -9.53 32.55
CA LEU A 630 -11.58 -8.85 32.22
C LEU A 630 -11.33 -8.85 30.71
N PHE A 631 -11.59 -9.97 30.02
CA PHE A 631 -11.51 -10.06 28.56
C PHE A 631 -12.34 -8.97 27.88
N LYS A 632 -13.60 -8.78 28.34
CA LYS A 632 -14.50 -7.77 27.74
C LYS A 632 -13.99 -6.35 27.96
N GLN A 633 -13.47 -6.04 29.15
CA GLN A 633 -12.88 -4.73 29.44
C GLN A 633 -11.66 -4.47 28.56
N ALA A 634 -10.77 -5.46 28.42
CA ALA A 634 -9.59 -5.37 27.57
C ALA A 634 -9.96 -5.22 26.08
N ALA A 635 -10.98 -5.95 25.62
CA ALA A 635 -11.44 -5.86 24.23
C ALA A 635 -12.10 -4.50 23.93
N GLU A 636 -12.86 -3.95 24.87
CA GLU A 636 -13.44 -2.61 24.74
C GLU A 636 -12.37 -1.52 24.73
N LYS A 637 -11.37 -1.64 25.62
CA LYS A 637 -10.19 -0.76 25.66
C LYS A 637 -9.47 -0.76 24.32
N HIS A 638 -9.13 -1.94 23.80
CA HIS A 638 -8.47 -2.12 22.51
C HIS A 638 -9.25 -1.42 21.38
N GLN A 639 -10.55 -1.70 21.26
CA GLN A 639 -11.39 -1.08 20.23
C GLN A 639 -11.46 0.44 20.36
N ASN A 640 -11.49 0.98 21.58
CA ASN A 640 -11.45 2.42 21.78
C ASN A 640 -10.13 3.02 21.30
N MET A 641 -8.99 2.40 21.61
CA MET A 641 -7.68 2.85 21.14
C MET A 641 -7.57 2.78 19.61
N TYR A 642 -8.06 1.71 18.99
CA TYR A 642 -8.08 1.58 17.54
C TYR A 642 -8.88 2.70 16.87
N ARG A 643 -10.05 3.05 17.42
CA ARG A 643 -10.87 4.19 16.97
C ARG A 643 -10.14 5.51 17.13
N LEU A 644 -9.43 5.72 18.25
CA LEU A 644 -8.61 6.92 18.47
C LEU A 644 -7.50 7.03 17.42
N ALA A 645 -6.76 5.95 17.15
CA ALA A 645 -5.72 5.93 16.12
C ALA A 645 -6.28 6.25 14.73
N MET A 646 -7.37 5.58 14.33
CA MET A 646 -8.04 5.81 13.03
C MET A 646 -8.51 7.25 12.85
N THR A 647 -8.89 7.92 13.94
CA THR A 647 -9.43 9.30 13.93
C THR A 647 -8.36 10.37 14.20
N GLY A 648 -7.09 10.02 14.07
CA GLY A 648 -5.97 10.97 14.16
C GLY A 648 -5.63 11.38 15.58
N ALA A 649 -6.05 10.60 16.58
CA ALA A 649 -5.77 10.79 17.99
C ALA A 649 -4.76 9.76 18.53
N GLY A 650 -4.01 9.10 17.65
CA GLY A 650 -2.83 8.32 18.02
C GLY A 650 -1.68 9.21 18.50
N ILE A 651 -0.73 8.62 19.21
CA ILE A 651 0.34 9.38 19.88
C ILE A 651 1.70 9.19 19.21
N ASP A 652 1.94 8.06 18.55
CA ASP A 652 3.27 7.70 18.06
C ASP A 652 3.70 8.57 16.88
N ARG A 653 2.80 8.86 15.92
CA ARG A 653 3.14 9.81 14.84
C ARG A 653 3.30 11.24 15.33
N HIS A 654 2.60 11.61 16.40
CA HIS A 654 2.76 12.92 17.03
C HIS A 654 4.13 13.04 17.71
N LEU A 655 4.51 12.07 18.55
CA LEU A 655 5.81 11.99 19.24
C LEU A 655 6.97 11.97 18.24
N PHE A 656 6.84 11.19 17.17
CA PHE A 656 7.79 11.18 16.04
C PHE A 656 7.97 12.57 15.42
N CYS A 657 6.87 13.28 15.11
CA CYS A 657 6.97 14.62 14.53
C CYS A 657 7.57 15.65 15.51
N LEU A 658 7.23 15.57 16.80
CA LEU A 658 7.84 16.41 17.83
C LEU A 658 9.36 16.17 17.92
N TYR A 659 9.81 14.91 17.77
CA TYR A 659 11.22 14.57 17.72
C TYR A 659 11.94 15.18 16.52
N ILE A 660 11.37 15.08 15.32
CA ILE A 660 11.95 15.72 14.13
C ILE A 660 12.12 17.22 14.36
N VAL A 661 11.07 17.90 14.86
CA VAL A 661 11.14 19.32 15.18
C VAL A 661 12.23 19.58 16.23
N SER A 662 12.36 18.76 17.26
CA SER A 662 13.41 18.91 18.28
C SER A 662 14.82 18.84 17.68
N LYS A 663 15.05 17.92 16.73
CA LYS A 663 16.34 17.79 16.05
C LYS A 663 16.65 18.96 15.13
N VAL A 664 15.67 19.43 14.36
CA VAL A 664 15.82 20.63 13.52
C VAL A 664 16.13 21.87 14.36
N MET A 665 15.58 21.95 15.57
CA MET A 665 15.79 23.08 16.48
C MET A 665 17.03 22.94 17.37
N GLY A 666 17.78 21.83 17.30
CA GLY A 666 18.92 21.57 18.19
C GLY A 666 18.52 21.42 19.66
N ILE A 667 17.27 21.03 19.93
CA ILE A 667 16.76 20.82 21.28
C ILE A 667 16.97 19.37 21.67
N ASP A 668 17.73 19.14 22.73
CA ASP A 668 17.88 17.80 23.29
C ASP A 668 16.74 17.49 24.27
N SER A 669 16.05 16.37 24.05
CA SER A 669 14.92 15.93 24.87
C SER A 669 15.17 14.49 25.32
N PRO A 670 15.50 14.28 26.61
CA PRO A 670 15.65 12.93 27.18
C PRO A 670 14.39 12.09 26.98
N PHE A 671 13.20 12.70 27.17
CA PHE A 671 11.91 12.05 26.93
C PHE A 671 11.79 11.50 25.50
N LEU A 672 11.95 12.36 24.48
CA LEU A 672 11.75 11.94 23.09
C LEU A 672 12.79 10.91 22.64
N LYS A 673 14.04 11.02 23.14
CA LYS A 673 15.07 10.01 22.92
C LYS A 673 14.64 8.66 23.49
N GLN A 674 14.14 8.64 24.72
CA GLN A 674 13.71 7.41 25.39
C GLN A 674 12.54 6.77 24.67
N VAL A 675 11.45 7.50 24.42
CA VAL A 675 10.24 6.95 23.77
C VAL A 675 10.53 6.36 22.40
N LEU A 676 11.41 7.00 21.61
CA LEU A 676 11.74 6.52 20.26
C LEU A 676 12.80 5.42 20.23
N SER A 677 13.41 5.10 21.38
CA SER A 677 14.36 4.00 21.53
C SER A 677 13.71 2.70 22.04
N GLU A 678 12.43 2.74 22.43
CA GLU A 678 11.70 1.56 22.91
C GLU A 678 11.57 0.51 21.79
N PRO A 679 12.03 -0.75 22.01
CA PRO A 679 11.92 -1.80 21.01
C PRO A 679 10.47 -2.33 20.92
N TRP A 680 9.96 -2.43 19.69
CA TRP A 680 8.66 -3.04 19.40
C TRP A 680 8.79 -4.58 19.33
N ARG A 681 8.99 -5.21 20.50
CA ARG A 681 9.22 -6.66 20.62
C ARG A 681 8.07 -7.53 20.12
N LEU A 682 6.85 -7.00 20.08
CA LEU A 682 5.76 -7.63 19.36
C LEU A 682 5.19 -6.62 18.35
N SER A 683 5.48 -6.82 17.08
CA SER A 683 4.94 -5.97 16.00
C SER A 683 3.87 -6.71 15.23
N THR A 684 2.67 -6.16 15.19
CA THR A 684 1.48 -6.83 14.65
C THR A 684 0.83 -5.99 13.56
N SER A 685 0.24 -6.65 12.57
CA SER A 685 -0.49 -5.97 11.50
C SER A 685 -1.65 -6.81 10.98
N GLN A 686 -2.84 -6.23 10.94
CA GLN A 686 -3.94 -6.81 10.18
C GLN A 686 -3.84 -6.38 8.71
N THR A 687 -3.84 -7.32 7.78
CA THR A 687 -4.07 -6.99 6.35
C THR A 687 -5.52 -7.32 5.98
N PRO A 688 -6.38 -6.32 5.70
CA PRO A 688 -7.77 -6.57 5.35
C PRO A 688 -7.87 -7.25 3.99
N GLN A 689 -8.69 -8.30 3.92
CA GLN A 689 -9.13 -8.94 2.68
C GLN A 689 -10.59 -8.59 2.36
N GLN A 690 -10.97 -8.85 1.10
CA GLN A 690 -12.28 -8.54 0.52
C GLN A 690 -12.56 -7.03 0.44
N GLN A 691 -11.52 -6.22 0.23
CA GLN A 691 -11.67 -4.78 -0.03
C GLN A 691 -12.53 -4.50 -1.27
N LEU A 692 -12.43 -5.37 -2.29
CA LEU A 692 -13.18 -5.25 -3.54
C LEU A 692 -14.41 -6.16 -3.64
N ASN A 693 -14.56 -7.15 -2.75
CA ASN A 693 -15.65 -8.14 -2.75
C ASN A 693 -15.87 -8.82 -4.13
N LEU A 694 -14.80 -9.12 -4.86
CA LEU A 694 -14.88 -9.74 -6.20
C LEU A 694 -15.04 -11.26 -6.17
N ILE A 695 -14.68 -11.90 -5.06
CA ILE A 695 -14.81 -13.35 -4.87
C ILE A 695 -15.75 -13.57 -3.70
N ASP A 696 -16.87 -14.23 -3.99
CA ASP A 696 -17.75 -14.76 -2.97
C ASP A 696 -17.10 -16.00 -2.34
N THR A 697 -16.52 -15.83 -1.16
CA THR A 697 -15.82 -16.90 -0.43
C THR A 697 -16.76 -17.97 0.12
N GLN A 698 -18.08 -17.73 0.18
CA GLN A 698 -19.04 -18.78 0.53
C GLN A 698 -19.29 -19.70 -0.66
N LYS A 699 -19.44 -19.11 -1.86
CA LYS A 699 -19.60 -19.86 -3.10
C LYS A 699 -18.30 -20.52 -3.58
N PHE A 700 -17.17 -19.88 -3.32
CA PHE A 700 -15.84 -20.32 -3.76
C PHE A 700 -14.85 -20.43 -2.58
N PRO A 701 -15.08 -21.33 -1.61
CA PRO A 701 -14.31 -21.38 -0.36
C PRO A 701 -12.83 -21.72 -0.54
N LYS A 702 -12.46 -22.38 -1.65
CA LYS A 702 -11.06 -22.68 -1.99
C LYS A 702 -10.31 -21.47 -2.58
N TYR A 703 -11.02 -20.44 -3.03
CA TYR A 703 -10.45 -19.26 -3.67
C TYR A 703 -10.15 -18.16 -2.64
N VAL A 704 -9.29 -18.49 -1.69
CA VAL A 704 -8.86 -17.61 -0.61
C VAL A 704 -7.34 -17.52 -0.59
N SER A 705 -6.79 -16.36 -0.26
CA SER A 705 -5.35 -16.16 -0.05
C SER A 705 -5.02 -16.22 1.43
N ALA A 706 -3.82 -16.68 1.78
CA ALA A 706 -3.30 -16.61 3.13
C ALA A 706 -2.99 -15.17 3.58
N GLY A 707 -3.00 -14.21 2.65
CA GLY A 707 -2.54 -12.85 2.92
C GLY A 707 -1.04 -12.73 2.74
N GLY A 708 -0.34 -12.18 3.71
CA GLY A 708 1.06 -11.81 3.59
C GLY A 708 1.67 -11.41 4.93
N GLY A 709 2.96 -11.11 4.95
CA GLY A 709 3.70 -10.80 6.17
C GLY A 709 4.93 -9.93 5.92
N PHE A 710 5.68 -9.71 7.00
CA PHE A 710 6.88 -8.88 7.06
C PHE A 710 7.90 -9.53 8.00
N GLY A 711 9.17 -9.09 7.95
CA GLY A 711 10.23 -9.56 8.86
C GLY A 711 10.05 -9.05 10.29
N PRO A 712 10.81 -9.56 11.26
CA PRO A 712 10.76 -9.06 12.64
C PRO A 712 11.30 -7.63 12.73
N VAL A 713 10.71 -6.83 13.61
CA VAL A 713 11.08 -5.40 13.83
C VAL A 713 12.09 -5.23 14.97
N ALA A 714 12.20 -6.21 15.86
CA ALA A 714 13.19 -6.27 16.92
C ALA A 714 13.95 -7.60 16.84
N ASP A 715 15.22 -7.59 17.22
CA ASP A 715 16.08 -8.79 17.14
C ASP A 715 15.61 -9.90 18.09
N ASP A 716 15.11 -9.50 19.25
CA ASP A 716 14.57 -10.34 20.32
C ASP A 716 13.04 -10.42 20.28
N GLY A 717 12.40 -10.11 19.14
CA GLY A 717 10.95 -9.96 19.03
C GLY A 717 10.28 -10.75 17.92
N TYR A 718 8.95 -10.65 17.89
CA TYR A 718 8.10 -11.27 16.88
C TYR A 718 7.45 -10.22 15.96
N GLY A 719 7.47 -10.49 14.65
CA GLY A 719 6.56 -9.87 13.68
C GLY A 719 5.36 -10.78 13.42
N VAL A 720 4.13 -10.28 13.55
CA VAL A 720 2.90 -11.07 13.34
C VAL A 720 1.94 -10.33 12.42
N SER A 721 1.86 -10.77 11.17
CA SER A 721 0.77 -10.36 10.29
C SER A 721 -0.37 -11.36 10.40
N TYR A 722 -1.60 -10.89 10.54
CA TYR A 722 -2.78 -11.75 10.58
C TYR A 722 -3.86 -11.29 9.61
N ILE A 723 -4.57 -12.26 9.05
CA ILE A 723 -5.61 -12.04 8.05
C ILE A 723 -6.84 -12.83 8.43
N ILE A 724 -7.97 -12.14 8.41
CA ILE A 724 -9.28 -12.72 8.71
C ILE A 724 -9.98 -13.02 7.39
N VAL A 725 -10.12 -14.31 7.08
CA VAL A 725 -10.57 -14.80 5.78
C VAL A 725 -11.94 -15.47 5.91
N GLY A 726 -12.96 -14.92 5.26
CA GLY A 726 -14.32 -15.44 5.36
C GLY A 726 -14.80 -15.48 6.83
N GLU A 727 -15.60 -16.48 7.19
CA GLU A 727 -16.17 -16.61 8.55
C GLU A 727 -15.38 -17.56 9.47
N ASN A 728 -14.57 -18.46 8.92
CA ASN A 728 -14.03 -19.62 9.63
C ASN A 728 -12.50 -19.79 9.53
N LEU A 729 -11.79 -18.88 8.85
CA LEU A 729 -10.34 -18.99 8.66
C LEU A 729 -9.66 -17.69 9.13
N ILE A 730 -8.62 -17.86 9.93
CA ILE A 730 -7.67 -16.80 10.29
C ILE A 730 -6.27 -17.34 9.96
N THR A 731 -5.46 -16.55 9.28
CA THR A 731 -4.07 -16.91 8.99
C THR A 731 -3.14 -16.00 9.75
N PHE A 732 -2.04 -16.56 10.24
CA PHE A 732 -0.97 -15.87 10.94
C PHE A 732 0.34 -16.11 10.21
N HIS A 733 1.09 -15.04 10.01
CA HIS A 733 2.41 -15.03 9.44
C HIS A 733 3.35 -14.47 10.50
N ILE A 734 4.09 -15.37 11.13
CA ILE A 734 4.93 -15.09 12.30
C ILE A 734 6.38 -15.09 11.82
N SER A 735 7.13 -14.06 12.18
CA SER A 735 8.55 -13.95 11.89
C SER A 735 9.34 -13.60 13.14
N SER A 736 10.54 -14.14 13.26
CA SER A 736 11.52 -13.84 14.31
C SER A 736 12.94 -14.09 13.79
N LYS A 737 13.95 -14.09 14.66
CA LYS A 737 15.34 -14.37 14.29
C LYS A 737 15.85 -15.63 14.97
N PHE A 738 16.53 -16.49 14.22
CA PHE A 738 17.22 -17.68 14.76
C PHE A 738 18.35 -17.31 15.73
N SER A 739 18.99 -16.15 15.52
CA SER A 739 20.05 -15.64 16.38
C SER A 739 19.57 -15.25 17.78
N SER A 740 18.27 -15.01 17.99
CA SER A 740 17.70 -14.73 19.29
C SER A 740 17.26 -16.05 19.97
N PRO A 741 17.88 -16.42 21.10
CA PRO A 741 17.50 -17.65 21.82
C PRO A 741 16.11 -17.55 22.48
N GLU A 742 15.57 -16.33 22.58
CA GLU A 742 14.27 -16.07 23.20
C GLU A 742 13.09 -16.29 22.25
N THR A 743 13.35 -16.40 20.94
CA THR A 743 12.31 -16.41 19.92
C THR A 743 12.29 -17.71 19.11
N ASP A 744 11.08 -18.23 18.87
CA ASP A 744 10.83 -19.37 17.98
C ASP A 744 9.44 -19.20 17.34
N SER A 745 9.38 -18.99 16.03
CA SER A 745 8.13 -18.65 15.34
C SER A 745 7.12 -19.80 15.36
N PHE A 746 7.60 -21.05 15.35
CA PHE A 746 6.74 -22.23 15.39
C PHE A 746 6.13 -22.39 16.79
N ARG A 747 6.96 -22.31 17.84
CA ARG A 747 6.52 -22.33 19.24
C ARG A 747 5.51 -21.22 19.51
N PHE A 748 5.81 -20.00 19.06
CA PHE A 748 4.91 -18.87 19.19
C PHE A 748 3.58 -19.10 18.47
N GLY A 749 3.60 -19.72 17.29
CA GLY A 749 2.39 -20.12 16.57
C GLY A 749 1.52 -21.12 17.34
N GLN A 750 2.12 -22.08 18.05
CA GLN A 750 1.37 -22.97 18.94
C GLN A 750 0.76 -22.21 20.12
N ASN A 751 1.50 -21.28 20.72
CA ASN A 751 1.00 -20.43 21.79
C ASN A 751 -0.18 -19.56 21.32
N ILE A 752 -0.15 -19.02 20.10
CA ILE A 752 -1.27 -18.31 19.49
C ILE A 752 -2.48 -19.23 19.31
N ARG A 753 -2.28 -20.42 18.73
CA ARG A 753 -3.37 -21.40 18.54
C ARG A 753 -4.03 -21.75 19.88
N GLN A 754 -3.23 -22.03 20.92
CA GLN A 754 -3.74 -22.35 22.24
C GLN A 754 -4.48 -21.16 22.86
N ALA A 755 -3.91 -19.95 22.79
CA ALA A 755 -4.54 -18.73 23.30
C ALA A 755 -5.91 -18.48 22.64
N MET A 756 -6.01 -18.66 21.31
CA MET A 756 -7.28 -18.54 20.58
C MET A 756 -8.33 -19.54 21.11
N GLN A 757 -7.94 -20.79 21.35
CA GLN A 757 -8.84 -21.83 21.86
C GLN A 757 -9.26 -21.59 23.31
N ASP A 758 -8.35 -21.12 24.17
CA ASP A 758 -8.63 -20.84 25.58
C ASP A 758 -9.59 -19.65 25.73
N ILE A 759 -9.38 -18.58 24.95
CA ILE A 759 -10.32 -17.45 24.93
C ILE A 759 -11.69 -17.91 24.46
N ARG A 760 -11.78 -18.78 23.44
CA ARG A 760 -13.06 -19.37 23.00
C ARG A 760 -13.75 -20.12 24.14
N ALA A 761 -13.01 -20.88 24.94
CA ALA A 761 -13.57 -21.69 26.02
C ALA A 761 -14.30 -20.86 27.09
N LEU A 762 -13.90 -19.59 27.30
CA LEU A 762 -14.59 -18.66 28.22
C LEU A 762 -16.04 -18.36 27.81
N PHE A 763 -16.38 -18.45 26.51
CA PHE A 763 -17.72 -18.14 26.01
C PHE A 763 -18.67 -19.35 26.03
N ASN A 764 -18.14 -20.56 25.85
CA ASN A 764 -18.95 -21.78 25.70
C ASN A 764 -19.59 -22.27 27.02
N GLN A 765 -19.21 -21.73 28.17
CA GLN A 765 -19.79 -22.16 29.46
C GLN A 765 -21.22 -21.67 29.68
N LYS A 766 -21.67 -20.63 28.97
CA LYS A 766 -23.08 -20.20 29.04
C LYS A 766 -24.02 -21.16 28.33
N GLU A 767 -23.58 -21.85 27.28
CA GLU A 767 -24.41 -22.86 26.60
C GLU A 767 -24.55 -24.15 27.44
N LYS A 768 -23.67 -24.41 28.41
CA LYS A 768 -23.82 -25.53 29.36
C LYS A 768 -24.67 -25.19 30.60
N LYS A 769 -24.99 -23.92 30.83
CA LYS A 769 -25.80 -23.46 31.98
C LYS A 769 -27.23 -23.02 31.59
N MET A 770 -27.61 -23.14 30.31
CA MET A 770 -29.01 -23.14 29.86
C MET A 770 -29.44 -24.58 29.64
#